data_AF-S0GEC9-F1
#
_entry.id   AF-S0GEC9-F1
#
_cell.length_a   1.000
_cell.length_b   1.000
_cell.length_c   1.000
_cell.angle_alpha   90.00
_cell.angle_beta   90.00
_cell.angle_gamma   90.00
#
_symmetry.space_group_name_H-M   'P 1'
#
loop_
_entity.id
_entity.type
_entity.pdbx_description
1 polymer ?
#
loop_
_entity_poly.entity_id
_entity_poly.type
_entity_poly.pdbx_seq_one_letter_code
_entity_poly.pdbx_strand_id
1 'polypeptide(L)'
;MKHLTSYIFLIIAFLLLGVNGAAAQEKDCPFKVAVVGDNTDISYDNKVLSIRSSDKVTITGDGSLTDWGIEIESRGRLVVTIEDLNIEREGVPLKIKRRVNFSIIIEGTNRFVSKGSSGTAGIEVESSISLRGGGSLTAIGANGDGKTPGGAGIGGDGGSLIIEGGIIHAEGGAGAPGIGSDGTSLIIQGGIIHAKGGAGAPGIGVSDPKKDMTIQIFGGTVTAIGKNTAPGIDGGASSNYPSIAGNAFVIAIDGTDDKGENPATTQINNHTNGLFILGQQQPDNSIVWDSSALVGDVTLESNAEIPDWAEVTIADGQTFTIADGITLVNNGTLTNNGAFTNNGTLSGTVAGVGSLNIGGKEGFDVFNTDGGATFSYNGTEEVLTISRSGYVLIRGRNKDKAVGCGIVIEQSASIRLTLEDLNIKADKAFVYGDESPGVSRGYSLVLQGTNRLTSINGPGMNLYIEVNFRGTGSLTVTGGNGHAGIKAPSLSFFLENNVFVVAIGGKDAASGIEIRNKFYHNRGLFIHGTQEDDGSFSEQYSKLVGSDFTLGGDAEIPDGATVTIDEGQTFTIDAGVTLTNNGTIENNGIIRNKGTLKGKPVEGTGKLYNVITFNANYSASPVLVEKDFLQGDALPSDIFTRSGYTFQGWYDAPDGGTKVETVTEPQTLYARWKAVPVPEPDPEPAPTIYYTVTLPFVEGAATDPVAGDYDVESWSTFRFYLTLDSAYSESQPIVTTDRGETLVPRTSDGAYLVKYVRTDV
;
A
#
# COMPACT_ATOMS: atom_id res chain seq x y z
N MET A 1 -15.73 -19.43 78.80
CA MET A 1 -15.93 -17.98 78.96
C MET A 1 -14.73 -17.30 78.35
N LYS A 2 -14.78 -16.34 77.44
CA LYS A 2 -15.78 -15.61 76.64
C LYS A 2 -14.88 -14.90 75.60
N HIS A 3 -15.39 -14.58 74.41
CA HIS A 3 -14.67 -13.94 73.28
C HIS A 3 -14.07 -14.88 72.22
N LEU A 4 -14.90 -15.65 71.49
CA LEU A 4 -14.56 -16.04 70.10
C LEU A 4 -15.76 -16.45 69.23
N THR A 5 -16.94 -15.87 69.44
CA THR A 5 -18.16 -16.18 68.64
C THR A 5 -18.85 -14.95 68.05
N SER A 6 -18.17 -13.80 67.98
CA SER A 6 -18.75 -12.56 67.45
C SER A 6 -18.10 -12.03 66.16
N TYR A 7 -17.17 -12.77 65.55
CA TYR A 7 -16.47 -12.34 64.32
C TYR A 7 -16.80 -13.15 63.05
N ILE A 8 -17.53 -14.28 63.18
CA ILE A 8 -17.91 -15.11 62.01
C ILE A 8 -19.30 -14.72 61.45
N PHE A 9 -20.12 -14.00 62.21
CA PHE A 9 -21.41 -13.47 61.71
C PHE A 9 -21.29 -12.11 60.99
N LEU A 10 -20.14 -11.43 61.04
CA LEU A 10 -19.95 -10.13 60.38
C LEU A 10 -19.31 -10.24 58.98
N ILE A 11 -18.69 -11.37 58.63
CA ILE A 11 -18.07 -11.57 57.30
C ILE A 11 -19.03 -12.26 56.32
N ILE A 12 -20.02 -13.02 56.80
CA ILE A 12 -21.07 -13.60 55.94
C ILE A 12 -22.18 -12.58 55.63
N ALA A 13 -22.35 -11.54 56.45
CA ALA A 13 -23.30 -10.45 56.18
C ALA A 13 -22.78 -9.39 55.20
N PHE A 14 -21.47 -9.33 54.93
CA PHE A 14 -20.88 -8.43 53.92
C PHE A 14 -20.76 -9.05 52.52
N LEU A 15 -21.09 -10.34 52.35
CA LEU A 15 -21.23 -10.97 51.03
C LEU A 15 -22.68 -10.90 50.49
N LEU A 16 -23.61 -10.26 51.22
CA LEU A 16 -25.04 -10.21 50.90
C LEU A 16 -25.63 -8.78 50.88
N LEU A 17 -24.81 -7.74 51.01
CA LEU A 17 -25.25 -6.33 50.96
C LEU A 17 -24.30 -5.49 50.08
N GLY A 18 -24.27 -5.80 48.79
CA GLY A 18 -23.97 -4.83 47.74
C GLY A 18 -25.27 -4.12 47.38
N VAL A 19 -25.58 -3.04 48.08
CA VAL A 19 -26.73 -2.19 47.76
C VAL A 19 -26.36 -1.35 46.55
N ASN A 20 -26.90 -1.73 45.39
CA ASN A 20 -27.48 -0.81 44.41
C ASN A 20 -28.57 -1.57 43.64
N GLY A 21 -29.82 -1.38 44.06
CA GLY A 21 -31.03 -1.44 43.22
C GLY A 21 -31.36 -2.69 42.39
N ALA A 22 -30.59 -3.77 42.39
CA ALA A 22 -30.89 -4.95 41.58
C ALA A 22 -32.08 -5.71 42.17
N ALA A 23 -33.21 -5.74 41.45
CA ALA A 23 -34.27 -6.71 41.72
C ALA A 23 -33.65 -8.12 41.78
N ALA A 24 -34.11 -8.96 42.71
CA ALA A 24 -33.71 -10.37 42.71
C ALA A 24 -34.10 -10.96 41.36
N GLN A 25 -33.14 -11.59 40.67
CA GLN A 25 -33.36 -12.23 39.37
C GLN A 25 -34.58 -13.15 39.47
N GLU A 26 -35.58 -12.95 38.62
CA GLU A 26 -36.74 -13.83 38.59
C GLU A 26 -36.31 -15.23 38.17
N LYS A 27 -36.73 -16.24 38.94
CA LYS A 27 -36.25 -17.62 38.82
C LYS A 27 -36.46 -18.23 37.42
N ASP A 28 -37.50 -17.77 36.72
CA ASP A 28 -37.92 -18.29 35.43
C ASP A 28 -37.49 -17.41 34.24
N CYS A 29 -36.76 -16.30 34.50
CA CYS A 29 -36.19 -15.47 33.46
C CYS A 29 -34.90 -16.11 32.92
N PRO A 30 -34.80 -16.41 31.61
CA PRO A 30 -33.63 -17.07 31.04
C PRO A 30 -32.44 -16.14 30.83
N PHE A 31 -32.63 -14.82 30.96
CA PHE A 31 -31.59 -13.83 30.69
C PHE A 31 -30.71 -13.57 31.91
N LYS A 32 -29.40 -13.52 31.67
CA LYS A 32 -28.41 -12.98 32.60
C LYS A 32 -28.16 -11.52 32.26
N VAL A 33 -28.32 -10.64 33.24
CA VAL A 33 -28.07 -9.20 33.08
C VAL A 33 -26.84 -8.81 33.88
N ALA A 34 -25.86 -8.20 33.22
CA ALA A 34 -24.70 -7.58 33.84
C ALA A 34 -24.73 -6.08 33.60
N VAL A 35 -24.45 -5.30 34.65
CA VAL A 35 -24.47 -3.83 34.62
C VAL A 35 -23.14 -3.30 35.11
N VAL A 36 -22.60 -2.30 34.41
CA VAL A 36 -21.40 -1.57 34.83
C VAL A 36 -21.79 -0.15 35.23
N GLY A 37 -22.15 0.03 36.49
CA GLY A 37 -22.61 1.29 37.06
C GLY A 37 -23.80 1.09 38.02
N ASP A 38 -24.33 2.20 38.52
CA ASP A 38 -25.29 2.22 39.63
C ASP A 38 -26.63 2.91 39.28
N ASN A 39 -26.80 3.37 38.03
CA ASN A 39 -27.96 4.11 37.52
C ASN A 39 -28.94 3.23 36.73
N THR A 40 -29.10 1.97 37.13
CA THR A 40 -29.91 0.98 36.42
C THR A 40 -31.04 0.45 37.29
N ASP A 41 -32.28 0.61 36.83
CA ASP A 41 -33.42 -0.09 37.39
C ASP A 41 -33.72 -1.33 36.54
N ILE A 42 -33.92 -2.48 37.19
CA ILE A 42 -34.33 -3.73 36.54
C ILE A 42 -35.61 -4.20 37.21
N SER A 43 -36.62 -4.54 36.41
CA SER A 43 -37.84 -5.18 36.91
C SER A 43 -38.26 -6.32 35.98
N TYR A 44 -38.92 -7.31 36.57
CA TYR A 44 -39.50 -8.44 35.87
C TYR A 44 -41.00 -8.44 36.15
N ASP A 45 -41.82 -8.36 35.10
CA ASP A 45 -43.27 -8.45 35.22
C ASP A 45 -43.87 -9.08 33.96
N ASN A 46 -44.84 -9.98 34.13
CA ASN A 46 -45.55 -10.65 33.03
C ASN A 46 -44.63 -11.21 31.92
N LYS A 47 -43.54 -11.88 32.32
CA LYS A 47 -42.48 -12.37 31.42
C LYS A 47 -41.84 -11.27 30.56
N VAL A 48 -41.61 -10.09 31.13
CA VAL A 48 -40.89 -9.00 30.49
C VAL A 48 -39.76 -8.53 31.40
N LEU A 49 -38.54 -8.59 30.89
CA LEU A 49 -37.38 -7.94 31.49
C LEU A 49 -37.40 -6.46 31.10
N SER A 50 -37.72 -5.59 32.04
CA SER A 50 -37.68 -4.14 31.85
C SER A 50 -36.40 -3.56 32.46
N ILE A 51 -35.64 -2.82 31.65
CA ILE A 51 -34.39 -2.18 32.05
C ILE A 51 -34.49 -0.69 31.80
N ARG A 52 -34.25 0.11 32.84
CA ARG A 52 -34.17 1.57 32.75
C ARG A 52 -32.81 2.06 33.19
N SER A 53 -31.95 2.47 32.25
CA SER A 53 -30.52 2.66 32.54
C SER A 53 -29.86 3.80 31.77
N SER A 54 -28.75 4.32 32.29
CA SER A 54 -27.73 5.10 31.57
C SER A 54 -26.33 4.47 31.66
N ASP A 55 -26.22 3.27 32.23
CA ASP A 55 -24.98 2.52 32.41
C ASP A 55 -24.78 1.55 31.24
N LYS A 56 -23.59 0.97 31.10
CA LYS A 56 -23.42 -0.12 30.13
C LYS A 56 -24.11 -1.37 30.65
N VAL A 57 -24.97 -1.97 29.83
CA VAL A 57 -25.73 -3.18 30.16
C VAL A 57 -25.36 -4.29 29.19
N THR A 58 -25.17 -5.51 29.68
CA THR A 58 -25.03 -6.72 28.87
C THR A 58 -26.16 -7.68 29.23
N ILE A 59 -26.88 -8.14 28.22
CA ILE A 59 -27.97 -9.12 28.34
C ILE A 59 -27.55 -10.37 27.56
N THR A 60 -27.30 -11.45 28.29
CA THR A 60 -26.84 -12.72 27.71
C THR A 60 -27.91 -13.78 27.92
N GLY A 61 -28.28 -14.47 26.85
CA GLY A 61 -29.09 -15.68 26.87
C GLY A 61 -28.23 -16.95 26.77
N ASP A 62 -28.87 -18.10 26.67
CA ASP A 62 -28.22 -19.39 26.43
C ASP A 62 -28.56 -19.97 25.03
N GLY A 63 -29.16 -19.14 24.17
CA GLY A 63 -29.67 -19.53 22.85
C GLY A 63 -30.98 -20.32 22.85
N SER A 64 -31.51 -20.70 24.02
CA SER A 64 -32.78 -21.44 24.12
C SER A 64 -33.99 -20.55 23.82
N LEU A 65 -35.00 -21.13 23.17
CA LEU A 65 -36.22 -20.43 22.79
C LEU A 65 -37.03 -20.02 24.04
N THR A 66 -37.45 -18.76 24.09
CA THR A 66 -38.27 -18.23 25.20
C THR A 66 -39.40 -17.31 24.71
N ASP A 67 -40.49 -17.23 25.48
CA ASP A 67 -41.60 -16.28 25.28
C ASP A 67 -41.46 -14.97 26.09
N TRP A 68 -40.34 -14.83 26.80
CA TRP A 68 -39.99 -13.62 27.53
C TRP A 68 -39.68 -12.45 26.60
N GLY A 69 -40.15 -11.24 26.93
CA GLY A 69 -39.76 -10.01 26.22
C GLY A 69 -38.70 -9.21 26.95
N ILE A 70 -38.13 -8.25 26.24
CA ILE A 70 -37.20 -7.27 26.79
C ILE A 70 -37.69 -5.86 26.44
N GLU A 71 -37.81 -5.01 27.45
CA GLU A 71 -38.11 -3.58 27.29
C GLU A 71 -36.96 -2.76 27.84
N ILE A 72 -36.44 -1.84 27.04
CA ILE A 72 -35.29 -1.00 27.43
C ILE A 72 -35.68 0.48 27.30
N GLU A 73 -35.50 1.22 28.39
CA GLU A 73 -35.70 2.66 28.45
C GLU A 73 -34.38 3.33 28.84
N SER A 74 -33.91 4.26 28.02
CA SER A 74 -32.70 5.00 28.34
C SER A 74 -32.95 6.18 29.29
N ARG A 75 -32.08 6.38 30.28
CA ARG A 75 -32.01 7.60 31.11
C ARG A 75 -31.06 8.66 30.53
N GLY A 76 -30.20 8.28 29.58
CA GLY A 76 -29.13 9.12 29.02
C GLY A 76 -28.51 8.50 27.77
N ARG A 77 -27.19 8.58 27.58
CA ARG A 77 -26.51 7.76 26.56
C ARG A 77 -26.41 6.33 27.09
N LEU A 78 -26.96 5.36 26.37
CA LEU A 78 -27.00 3.96 26.80
C LEU A 78 -26.41 3.04 25.73
N VAL A 79 -25.52 2.14 26.15
CA VAL A 79 -24.95 1.09 25.32
C VAL A 79 -25.36 -0.26 25.91
N VAL A 80 -26.06 -1.05 25.12
CA VAL A 80 -26.51 -2.39 25.49
C VAL A 80 -25.77 -3.41 24.63
N THR A 81 -25.17 -4.43 25.23
CA THR A 81 -24.71 -5.62 24.51
C THR A 81 -25.79 -6.69 24.63
N ILE A 82 -26.19 -7.27 23.49
CA ILE A 82 -27.02 -8.47 23.45
C ILE A 82 -26.19 -9.65 22.96
N GLU A 83 -26.40 -10.81 23.57
CA GLU A 83 -25.65 -12.03 23.25
C GLU A 83 -26.57 -13.25 23.40
N ASP A 84 -26.64 -14.08 22.35
CA ASP A 84 -27.33 -15.37 22.33
C ASP A 84 -28.79 -15.35 22.84
N LEU A 85 -29.52 -14.30 22.49
CA LEU A 85 -30.94 -14.15 22.82
C LEU A 85 -31.84 -14.80 21.76
N ASN A 86 -32.77 -15.67 22.15
CA ASN A 86 -33.71 -16.33 21.23
C ASN A 86 -35.15 -16.20 21.72
N ILE A 87 -35.82 -15.13 21.31
CA ILE A 87 -37.13 -14.72 21.79
C ILE A 87 -38.17 -14.88 20.69
N GLU A 88 -39.28 -15.51 21.06
CA GLU A 88 -40.44 -15.66 20.19
C GLU A 88 -41.75 -15.55 20.98
N ARG A 89 -42.57 -14.52 20.70
CA ARG A 89 -43.77 -14.22 21.51
C ARG A 89 -44.87 -13.50 20.72
N GLU A 90 -46.09 -13.49 21.24
CA GLU A 90 -47.24 -12.80 20.63
C GLU A 90 -47.11 -11.26 20.62
N GLY A 91 -46.39 -10.70 21.59
CA GLY A 91 -46.07 -9.27 21.66
C GLY A 91 -44.74 -8.92 21.01
N VAL A 92 -44.17 -7.78 21.41
CA VAL A 92 -42.85 -7.34 20.93
C VAL A 92 -41.74 -8.08 21.70
N PRO A 93 -40.84 -8.79 21.00
CA PRO A 93 -39.67 -9.44 21.60
C PRO A 93 -38.71 -8.44 22.26
N LEU A 94 -38.34 -7.40 21.55
CA LEU A 94 -37.44 -6.34 22.02
C LEU A 94 -38.04 -4.97 21.72
N LYS A 95 -38.34 -4.21 22.76
CA LYS A 95 -38.91 -2.85 22.64
C LYS A 95 -37.95 -1.82 23.23
N ILE A 96 -37.61 -0.84 22.41
CA ILE A 96 -36.75 0.29 22.80
C ILE A 96 -37.61 1.54 22.95
N LYS A 97 -37.77 1.98 24.21
CA LYS A 97 -38.65 3.10 24.57
C LYS A 97 -37.97 4.46 24.39
N ARG A 98 -38.80 5.48 24.17
CA ARG A 98 -38.43 6.85 23.79
C ARG A 98 -37.42 7.54 24.73
N ARG A 99 -36.19 7.85 24.25
CA ARG A 99 -35.21 8.87 24.74
C ARG A 99 -33.90 8.91 23.93
N VAL A 100 -33.07 9.93 24.14
CA VAL A 100 -31.85 10.27 23.35
C VAL A 100 -30.74 9.19 23.38
N ASN A 101 -30.10 8.96 22.21
CA ASN A 101 -28.81 8.27 21.99
C ASN A 101 -28.66 6.86 22.61
N PHE A 102 -29.24 5.87 21.93
CA PHE A 102 -29.17 4.46 22.30
C PHE A 102 -28.34 3.65 21.29
N SER A 103 -27.55 2.67 21.76
CA SER A 103 -26.85 1.74 20.87
C SER A 103 -26.90 0.31 21.37
N ILE A 104 -27.06 -0.63 20.43
CA ILE A 104 -26.92 -2.05 20.67
C ILE A 104 -25.61 -2.55 20.04
N ILE A 105 -24.83 -3.27 20.82
CA ILE A 105 -23.73 -4.12 20.35
C ILE A 105 -24.29 -5.54 20.22
N ILE A 106 -24.29 -6.07 19.01
CA ILE A 106 -24.74 -7.42 18.67
C ILE A 106 -23.52 -8.36 18.78
N GLU A 107 -23.59 -9.27 19.74
CA GLU A 107 -22.65 -10.38 19.93
C GLU A 107 -23.40 -11.72 19.80
N GLY A 108 -22.69 -12.80 19.48
CA GLY A 108 -23.32 -14.11 19.35
C GLY A 108 -24.42 -14.17 18.27
N THR A 109 -25.41 -15.03 18.47
CA THR A 109 -26.55 -15.20 17.54
C THR A 109 -27.87 -14.85 18.23
N ASN A 110 -28.51 -13.78 17.77
CA ASN A 110 -29.74 -13.25 18.36
C ASN A 110 -30.92 -13.42 17.41
N ARG A 111 -32.10 -13.77 17.96
CA ARG A 111 -33.34 -13.96 17.21
C ARG A 111 -34.52 -13.38 17.98
N PHE A 112 -35.30 -12.54 17.31
CA PHE A 112 -36.47 -11.85 17.85
C PHE A 112 -37.65 -12.02 16.89
N VAL A 113 -38.67 -12.77 17.30
CA VAL A 113 -39.83 -13.10 16.45
C VAL A 113 -41.13 -12.72 17.14
N SER A 114 -41.92 -11.85 16.51
CA SER A 114 -43.29 -11.58 16.93
C SER A 114 -44.26 -12.52 16.19
N LYS A 115 -45.07 -13.31 16.91
CA LYS A 115 -45.97 -14.34 16.33
C LYS A 115 -47.46 -13.95 16.27
N GLY A 116 -47.81 -12.77 16.77
CA GLY A 116 -49.20 -12.31 16.79
C GLY A 116 -49.79 -11.92 15.44
N SER A 117 -51.06 -11.55 15.43
CA SER A 117 -51.71 -10.90 14.28
C SER A 117 -51.65 -9.37 14.32
N SER A 118 -51.19 -8.78 15.44
CA SER A 118 -51.03 -7.34 15.62
C SER A 118 -49.82 -6.78 14.88
N GLY A 119 -49.78 -5.47 14.60
CA GLY A 119 -48.66 -4.78 13.92
C GLY A 119 -47.36 -4.67 14.73
N THR A 120 -47.06 -5.66 15.58
CA THR A 120 -45.92 -5.67 16.49
C THR A 120 -44.64 -6.07 15.76
N ALA A 121 -43.61 -5.24 15.89
CA ALA A 121 -42.32 -5.50 15.27
C ALA A 121 -41.54 -6.60 15.99
N GLY A 122 -40.60 -7.23 15.28
CA GLY A 122 -39.60 -8.12 15.91
C GLY A 122 -38.71 -7.31 16.87
N ILE A 123 -38.29 -6.13 16.43
CA ILE A 123 -37.66 -5.11 17.26
C ILE A 123 -38.43 -3.80 17.07
N GLU A 124 -39.11 -3.36 18.12
CA GLU A 124 -39.85 -2.10 18.12
C GLU A 124 -38.95 -0.95 18.59
N VAL A 125 -38.87 0.10 17.78
CA VAL A 125 -38.01 1.25 18.03
C VAL A 125 -38.85 2.53 18.12
N GLU A 126 -38.94 3.13 19.31
CA GLU A 126 -39.64 4.41 19.53
C GLU A 126 -38.70 5.64 19.55
N SER A 127 -37.39 5.44 19.32
CA SER A 127 -36.34 6.48 19.38
C SER A 127 -35.15 6.16 18.47
N SER A 128 -34.14 7.03 18.39
CA SER A 128 -32.94 6.72 17.60
C SER A 128 -32.09 5.60 18.22
N ILE A 129 -31.72 4.61 17.39
CA ILE A 129 -30.88 3.47 17.74
C ILE A 129 -29.73 3.30 16.74
N SER A 130 -28.54 2.99 17.25
CA SER A 130 -27.42 2.48 16.46
C SER A 130 -27.20 0.99 16.75
N LEU A 131 -27.18 0.18 15.70
CA LEU A 131 -26.84 -1.25 15.74
C LEU A 131 -25.39 -1.41 15.27
N ARG A 132 -24.56 -2.06 16.08
CA ARG A 132 -23.15 -2.34 15.76
C ARG A 132 -22.72 -3.68 16.34
N GLY A 133 -21.48 -4.09 16.09
CA GLY A 133 -20.95 -5.38 16.54
C GLY A 133 -20.83 -6.38 15.40
N GLY A 134 -20.20 -7.53 15.67
CA GLY A 134 -19.93 -8.57 14.67
C GLY A 134 -20.92 -9.74 14.69
N GLY A 135 -21.84 -9.78 15.65
CA GLY A 135 -22.80 -10.86 15.82
C GLY A 135 -23.93 -10.88 14.79
N SER A 136 -24.78 -11.91 14.89
CA SER A 136 -25.95 -12.11 14.04
C SER A 136 -27.24 -11.71 14.75
N LEU A 137 -28.16 -11.13 13.99
CA LEU A 137 -29.45 -10.64 14.46
C LEU A 137 -30.55 -11.00 13.45
N THR A 138 -31.49 -11.85 13.84
CA THR A 138 -32.71 -12.10 13.09
C THR A 138 -33.89 -11.40 13.76
N ALA A 139 -34.64 -10.57 13.03
CA ALA A 139 -35.79 -9.84 13.53
C ALA A 139 -37.00 -10.05 12.61
N ILE A 140 -38.07 -10.66 13.11
CA ILE A 140 -39.26 -11.00 12.31
C ILE A 140 -40.49 -10.37 12.97
N GLY A 141 -41.18 -9.54 12.21
CA GLY A 141 -42.42 -8.91 12.63
C GLY A 141 -43.62 -9.85 12.55
N ALA A 142 -44.67 -9.51 13.28
CA ALA A 142 -45.92 -10.27 13.31
C ALA A 142 -46.56 -10.35 11.92
N ASN A 143 -47.10 -11.50 11.54
CA ASN A 143 -47.56 -11.78 10.18
C ASN A 143 -48.74 -10.91 9.69
N GLY A 144 -49.63 -10.50 10.60
CA GLY A 144 -50.94 -9.94 10.26
C GLY A 144 -52.00 -11.01 9.93
N ASP A 145 -53.29 -10.65 10.00
CA ASP A 145 -54.41 -11.60 9.77
C ASP A 145 -55.40 -11.14 8.66
N GLY A 146 -54.99 -10.17 7.85
CA GLY A 146 -55.82 -9.57 6.80
C GLY A 146 -56.85 -8.55 7.31
N LYS A 147 -57.05 -8.43 8.63
CA LYS A 147 -57.80 -7.32 9.27
C LYS A 147 -56.86 -6.36 9.97
N THR A 148 -55.83 -6.87 10.63
CA THR A 148 -54.74 -6.09 11.21
C THR A 148 -53.48 -6.24 10.36
N PRO A 149 -52.77 -5.13 10.08
CA PRO A 149 -51.49 -5.19 9.40
C PRO A 149 -50.47 -5.94 10.26
N GLY A 150 -49.48 -6.54 9.60
CA GLY A 150 -48.33 -7.12 10.26
C GLY A 150 -47.39 -6.05 10.82
N GLY A 151 -46.36 -6.50 11.54
CA GLY A 151 -45.31 -5.64 12.08
C GLY A 151 -44.03 -5.70 11.25
N ALA A 152 -43.18 -4.67 11.38
CA ALA A 152 -41.87 -4.65 10.73
C ALA A 152 -40.91 -5.67 11.37
N GLY A 153 -39.89 -6.12 10.63
CA GLY A 153 -38.79 -6.88 11.26
C GLY A 153 -38.09 -6.01 12.30
N ILE A 154 -37.59 -4.86 11.85
CA ILE A 154 -37.00 -3.80 12.68
C ILE A 154 -37.67 -2.47 12.31
N GLY A 155 -38.40 -1.86 13.24
CA GLY A 155 -39.09 -0.59 12.97
C GLY A 155 -39.93 -0.08 14.15
N GLY A 156 -40.53 1.09 14.03
CA GLY A 156 -41.46 1.65 15.03
C GLY A 156 -41.74 3.14 14.83
N ASP A 157 -42.60 3.75 15.64
CA ASP A 157 -43.16 5.09 15.37
C ASP A 157 -42.19 6.28 15.67
N GLY A 158 -40.86 6.08 15.75
CA GLY A 158 -39.95 7.23 15.92
C GLY A 158 -38.44 7.00 15.81
N GLY A 159 -37.71 8.07 15.49
CA GLY A 159 -36.24 8.18 15.60
C GLY A 159 -35.43 8.01 14.31
N SER A 160 -34.13 7.73 14.45
CA SER A 160 -33.21 7.32 13.38
C SER A 160 -32.64 5.94 13.67
N LEU A 161 -32.71 5.04 12.68
CA LEU A 161 -32.03 3.75 12.73
C LEU A 161 -30.68 3.88 12.02
N ILE A 162 -29.59 3.58 12.72
CA ILE A 162 -28.24 3.54 12.16
C ILE A 162 -27.74 2.11 12.27
N ILE A 163 -27.27 1.54 11.16
CA ILE A 163 -26.64 0.22 11.13
C ILE A 163 -25.17 0.41 10.79
N GLU A 164 -24.31 0.21 11.78
CA GLU A 164 -22.85 0.34 11.65
C GLU A 164 -22.18 -1.01 11.32
N GLY A 165 -22.84 -2.13 11.60
CA GLY A 165 -22.31 -3.47 11.35
C GLY A 165 -23.22 -4.60 11.85
N GLY A 166 -22.73 -5.83 11.72
CA GLY A 166 -23.44 -7.06 12.10
C GLY A 166 -24.01 -7.81 10.90
N ILE A 167 -24.49 -9.02 11.14
CA ILE A 167 -25.24 -9.82 10.16
C ILE A 167 -26.72 -9.71 10.53
N ILE A 168 -27.50 -8.96 9.77
CA ILE A 168 -28.89 -8.64 10.09
C ILE A 168 -29.81 -9.30 9.07
N HIS A 169 -30.75 -10.10 9.55
CA HIS A 169 -31.85 -10.65 8.77
C HIS A 169 -33.17 -10.10 9.32
N ALA A 170 -33.92 -9.37 8.51
CA ALA A 170 -35.14 -8.71 8.94
C ALA A 170 -36.31 -9.02 8.01
N GLU A 171 -37.43 -9.49 8.57
CA GLU A 171 -38.63 -9.82 7.79
C GLU A 171 -39.86 -9.11 8.35
N GLY A 172 -40.60 -8.44 7.47
CA GLY A 172 -41.88 -7.80 7.79
C GLY A 172 -43.07 -8.73 7.58
N GLY A 173 -44.12 -8.55 8.38
CA GLY A 173 -45.43 -9.13 8.13
C GLY A 173 -46.22 -8.38 7.05
N ALA A 174 -47.43 -8.85 6.74
CA ALA A 174 -48.26 -8.29 5.67
C ALA A 174 -48.43 -6.76 5.80
N GLY A 175 -48.06 -6.01 4.75
CA GLY A 175 -48.10 -4.55 4.72
C GLY A 175 -47.01 -3.84 5.54
N ALA A 176 -46.01 -4.57 6.06
CA ALA A 176 -44.91 -3.99 6.84
C ALA A 176 -43.53 -4.31 6.24
N PRO A 177 -42.57 -3.39 6.36
CA PRO A 177 -41.23 -3.56 5.80
C PRO A 177 -40.38 -4.54 6.61
N GLY A 178 -39.33 -5.08 5.99
CA GLY A 178 -38.29 -5.80 6.72
C GLY A 178 -37.58 -4.88 7.70
N ILE A 179 -37.03 -3.78 7.18
CA ILE A 179 -36.41 -2.71 7.97
C ILE A 179 -37.04 -1.37 7.59
N GLY A 180 -37.49 -0.64 8.60
CA GLY A 180 -37.96 0.74 8.43
C GLY A 180 -39.32 0.98 9.08
N SER A 181 -39.67 2.26 9.12
CA SER A 181 -40.93 2.73 9.66
C SER A 181 -41.19 4.19 9.29
N ASP A 182 -42.45 4.57 9.45
CA ASP A 182 -42.98 5.88 9.12
C ASP A 182 -42.26 7.03 9.86
N GLY A 183 -41.72 8.01 9.10
CA GLY A 183 -41.21 9.28 9.65
C GLY A 183 -39.80 9.24 10.27
N THR A 184 -39.01 8.21 9.96
CA THR A 184 -37.64 8.01 10.48
C THR A 184 -36.55 8.23 9.42
N SER A 185 -35.28 8.31 9.84
CA SER A 185 -34.12 8.22 8.93
C SER A 185 -33.38 6.90 9.15
N LEU A 186 -33.08 6.20 8.06
CA LEU A 186 -32.23 5.01 8.06
C LEU A 186 -30.88 5.33 7.43
N ILE A 187 -29.82 5.03 8.17
CA ILE A 187 -28.45 5.15 7.69
C ILE A 187 -27.78 3.79 7.84
N ILE A 188 -27.29 3.24 6.74
CA ILE A 188 -26.50 2.01 6.71
C ILE A 188 -25.06 2.40 6.42
N GLN A 189 -24.17 2.18 7.39
CA GLN A 189 -22.74 2.43 7.26
C GLN A 189 -21.96 1.14 7.00
N GLY A 190 -22.49 -0.03 7.36
CA GLY A 190 -21.81 -1.31 7.21
C GLY A 190 -22.68 -2.50 7.61
N GLY A 191 -22.09 -3.70 7.55
CA GLY A 191 -22.75 -4.96 7.88
C GLY A 191 -23.24 -5.75 6.67
N ILE A 192 -23.78 -6.95 6.93
CA ILE A 192 -24.44 -7.80 5.94
C ILE A 192 -25.93 -7.81 6.27
N ILE A 193 -26.76 -7.23 5.43
CA ILE A 193 -28.17 -6.95 5.69
C ILE A 193 -29.03 -7.67 4.66
N HIS A 194 -29.94 -8.51 5.14
CA HIS A 194 -30.99 -9.11 4.35
C HIS A 194 -32.33 -8.62 4.90
N ALA A 195 -33.06 -7.83 4.11
CA ALA A 195 -34.31 -7.21 4.51
C ALA A 195 -35.43 -7.61 3.54
N LYS A 196 -36.48 -8.24 4.04
CA LYS A 196 -37.59 -8.74 3.24
C LYS A 196 -38.92 -8.15 3.72
N GLY A 197 -39.63 -7.51 2.81
CA GLY A 197 -40.96 -6.97 3.07
C GLY A 197 -42.00 -8.07 3.13
N GLY A 198 -43.04 -7.83 3.92
CA GLY A 198 -44.26 -8.62 3.81
C GLY A 198 -45.06 -8.26 2.56
N ALA A 199 -46.18 -8.95 2.36
CA ALA A 199 -47.02 -8.75 1.17
C ALA A 199 -47.40 -7.26 1.00
N GLY A 200 -47.03 -6.66 -0.14
CA GLY A 200 -47.32 -5.26 -0.47
C GLY A 200 -46.44 -4.22 0.23
N ALA A 201 -45.31 -4.63 0.83
CA ALA A 201 -44.39 -3.73 1.51
C ALA A 201 -42.93 -3.94 1.05
N PRO A 202 -42.07 -2.91 1.18
CA PRO A 202 -40.69 -2.98 0.74
C PRO A 202 -39.80 -3.79 1.68
N GLY A 203 -38.65 -4.24 1.17
CA GLY A 203 -37.60 -4.82 2.02
C GLY A 203 -37.08 -3.80 3.02
N ILE A 204 -36.70 -2.62 2.50
CA ILE A 204 -36.25 -1.47 3.27
C ILE A 204 -37.12 -0.27 2.92
N GLY A 205 -37.84 0.31 3.89
CA GLY A 205 -38.63 1.49 3.61
C GLY A 205 -39.79 1.78 4.54
N VAL A 206 -40.76 2.53 4.03
CA VAL A 206 -42.01 2.86 4.71
C VAL A 206 -43.13 1.88 4.37
N SER A 207 -44.08 1.71 5.29
CA SER A 207 -45.30 0.92 5.06
C SER A 207 -46.42 1.75 4.41
N ASP A 208 -46.49 3.06 4.70
CA ASP A 208 -47.39 3.99 4.02
C ASP A 208 -46.63 4.82 2.96
N PRO A 209 -46.87 4.60 1.66
CA PRO A 209 -46.17 5.32 0.59
C PRO A 209 -46.49 6.83 0.58
N LYS A 210 -47.45 7.31 1.38
CA LYS A 210 -47.73 8.75 1.58
C LYS A 210 -46.85 9.39 2.65
N LYS A 211 -46.09 8.60 3.40
CA LYS A 211 -45.16 9.06 4.43
C LYS A 211 -43.74 9.01 3.88
N ASP A 212 -42.84 9.71 4.55
CA ASP A 212 -41.48 9.92 4.06
C ASP A 212 -40.45 9.33 5.02
N MET A 213 -39.39 8.74 4.45
CA MET A 213 -38.23 8.25 5.16
C MET A 213 -36.96 8.57 4.38
N THR A 214 -35.95 9.13 5.06
CA THR A 214 -34.63 9.32 4.45
C THR A 214 -33.83 8.02 4.57
N ILE A 215 -33.38 7.47 3.44
CA ILE A 215 -32.58 6.24 3.39
C ILE A 215 -31.21 6.56 2.78
N GLN A 216 -30.14 6.32 3.53
CA GLN A 216 -28.76 6.53 3.08
C GLN A 216 -27.95 5.25 3.29
N ILE A 217 -27.32 4.76 2.24
CA ILE A 217 -26.50 3.55 2.27
C ILE A 217 -25.07 3.95 1.87
N PHE A 218 -24.16 3.93 2.85
CA PHE A 218 -22.76 4.33 2.70
C PHE A 218 -21.80 3.14 2.61
N GLY A 219 -22.22 1.95 3.08
CA GLY A 219 -21.35 0.78 3.15
C GLY A 219 -22.13 -0.49 3.47
N GLY A 220 -21.41 -1.61 3.53
CA GLY A 220 -21.98 -2.94 3.77
C GLY A 220 -22.59 -3.59 2.54
N THR A 221 -22.97 -4.86 2.71
CA THR A 221 -23.67 -5.68 1.73
C THR A 221 -25.16 -5.69 2.09
N VAL A 222 -26.01 -5.12 1.24
CA VAL A 222 -27.45 -4.93 1.51
C VAL A 222 -28.27 -5.62 0.44
N THR A 223 -29.13 -6.55 0.84
CA THR A 223 -30.13 -7.19 -0.02
C THR A 223 -31.52 -6.82 0.48
N ALA A 224 -32.30 -6.10 -0.32
CA ALA A 224 -33.63 -5.64 0.00
C ALA A 224 -34.67 -6.21 -0.97
N ILE A 225 -35.65 -6.94 -0.45
CA ILE A 225 -36.63 -7.68 -1.25
C ILE A 225 -38.04 -7.16 -0.95
N GLY A 226 -38.67 -6.53 -1.94
CA GLY A 226 -40.08 -6.18 -1.92
C GLY A 226 -40.94 -7.37 -2.34
N LYS A 227 -42.17 -7.46 -1.82
CA LYS A 227 -43.07 -8.58 -2.10
C LYS A 227 -44.36 -8.10 -2.76
N ASN A 228 -44.83 -8.85 -3.76
CA ASN A 228 -45.92 -8.45 -4.68
C ASN A 228 -45.52 -7.14 -5.39
N THR A 229 -46.43 -6.23 -5.69
CA THR A 229 -46.13 -4.96 -6.37
C THR A 229 -45.41 -3.93 -5.49
N ALA A 230 -44.46 -4.33 -4.65
CA ALA A 230 -43.70 -3.44 -3.77
C ALA A 230 -42.21 -3.44 -4.16
N PRO A 231 -41.52 -2.29 -4.10
CA PRO A 231 -40.12 -2.20 -4.47
C PRO A 231 -39.22 -2.81 -3.38
N GLY A 232 -37.99 -3.19 -3.72
CA GLY A 232 -36.98 -3.61 -2.76
C GLY A 232 -36.70 -2.52 -1.73
N ILE A 233 -36.51 -1.28 -2.20
CA ILE A 233 -36.23 -0.11 -1.36
C ILE A 233 -37.21 1.02 -1.69
N ASP A 234 -37.91 1.55 -0.67
CA ASP A 234 -38.86 2.66 -0.83
C ASP A 234 -38.71 3.73 0.27
N GLY A 235 -38.46 4.98 -0.14
CA GLY A 235 -38.44 6.14 0.75
C GLY A 235 -39.80 6.84 0.91
N GLY A 236 -40.82 6.42 0.17
CA GLY A 236 -42.16 7.01 0.16
C GLY A 236 -42.30 8.26 -0.74
N ALA A 237 -43.17 9.20 -0.38
CA ALA A 237 -43.63 10.30 -1.25
C ALA A 237 -42.63 11.47 -1.45
N SER A 238 -41.46 11.42 -0.81
CA SER A 238 -40.55 12.55 -0.70
C SER A 238 -39.72 12.84 -1.96
N SER A 239 -39.22 14.07 -2.08
CA SER A 239 -38.13 14.43 -3.01
C SER A 239 -36.74 13.92 -2.60
N ASN A 240 -36.64 13.26 -1.44
CA ASN A 240 -35.41 12.75 -0.83
C ASN A 240 -35.35 11.21 -0.95
N TYR A 241 -35.52 10.68 -2.16
CA TYR A 241 -35.40 9.24 -2.43
C TYR A 241 -34.06 8.66 -1.91
N PRO A 242 -33.99 7.33 -1.71
CA PRO A 242 -32.78 6.65 -1.27
C PRO A 242 -31.50 7.10 -2.01
N SER A 243 -30.40 7.21 -1.26
CA SER A 243 -29.08 7.52 -1.80
C SER A 243 -28.05 6.44 -1.48
N ILE A 244 -27.19 6.15 -2.45
CA ILE A 244 -26.08 5.20 -2.34
C ILE A 244 -24.75 5.97 -2.49
N ALA A 245 -23.85 5.75 -1.54
CA ALA A 245 -22.53 6.37 -1.49
C ALA A 245 -21.52 5.42 -0.84
N GLY A 246 -20.27 5.88 -0.71
CA GLY A 246 -19.19 5.09 -0.10
C GLY A 246 -18.98 3.75 -0.80
N ASN A 247 -18.74 2.69 -0.02
CA ASN A 247 -18.41 1.35 -0.51
C ASN A 247 -19.61 0.39 -0.49
N ALA A 248 -20.82 0.93 -0.53
CA ALA A 248 -22.05 0.14 -0.47
C ALA A 248 -22.14 -0.88 -1.63
N PHE A 249 -22.53 -2.11 -1.30
CA PHE A 249 -22.91 -3.15 -2.25
C PHE A 249 -24.39 -3.46 -2.03
N VAL A 250 -25.26 -3.04 -2.95
CA VAL A 250 -26.71 -3.07 -2.76
C VAL A 250 -27.39 -3.88 -3.85
N ILE A 251 -28.23 -4.83 -3.45
CA ILE A 251 -29.15 -5.56 -4.29
C ILE A 251 -30.57 -5.18 -3.87
N ALA A 252 -31.36 -4.64 -4.80
CA ALA A 252 -32.79 -4.45 -4.63
C ALA A 252 -33.55 -5.41 -5.55
N ILE A 253 -34.58 -6.06 -5.01
CA ILE A 253 -35.47 -6.95 -5.76
C ILE A 253 -36.88 -6.39 -5.65
N ASP A 254 -37.38 -5.87 -6.76
CA ASP A 254 -38.75 -5.34 -6.88
C ASP A 254 -39.70 -6.49 -7.18
N GLY A 255 -40.81 -6.58 -6.45
CA GLY A 255 -41.81 -7.56 -6.79
C GLY A 255 -42.75 -7.06 -7.92
N THR A 256 -43.37 -8.03 -8.59
CA THR A 256 -44.30 -7.81 -9.70
C THR A 256 -45.75 -8.12 -9.31
N ASP A 257 -46.69 -7.74 -10.18
CA ASP A 257 -48.08 -8.19 -10.08
C ASP A 257 -48.21 -9.69 -10.45
N ASP A 258 -49.40 -10.26 -10.29
CA ASP A 258 -49.67 -11.68 -10.57
C ASP A 258 -49.39 -12.11 -12.03
N LYS A 259 -49.13 -11.14 -12.92
CA LYS A 259 -48.81 -11.37 -14.33
C LYS A 259 -47.33 -11.14 -14.68
N GLY A 260 -46.54 -10.57 -13.78
CA GLY A 260 -45.15 -10.19 -14.07
C GLY A 260 -45.03 -8.93 -14.93
N GLU A 261 -46.10 -8.16 -15.14
CA GLU A 261 -46.14 -7.07 -16.14
C GLU A 261 -45.93 -5.68 -15.54
N ASN A 262 -46.21 -5.49 -14.24
CA ASN A 262 -46.15 -4.20 -13.56
C ASN A 262 -45.26 -4.25 -12.31
N PRO A 263 -43.93 -4.27 -12.45
CA PRO A 263 -43.02 -4.16 -11.31
C PRO A 263 -43.22 -2.82 -10.61
N ALA A 264 -43.12 -2.82 -9.28
CA ALA A 264 -42.79 -1.59 -8.57
C ALA A 264 -41.38 -1.13 -8.99
N THR A 265 -41.02 0.11 -8.68
CA THR A 265 -39.70 0.63 -9.06
C THR A 265 -38.97 1.14 -7.84
N THR A 266 -37.89 0.44 -7.45
CA THR A 266 -36.88 1.00 -6.56
C THR A 266 -36.25 2.21 -7.26
N GLN A 267 -36.37 3.38 -6.64
CA GLN A 267 -35.79 4.61 -7.17
C GLN A 267 -34.62 5.07 -6.29
N ILE A 268 -33.43 5.15 -6.88
CA ILE A 268 -32.24 5.72 -6.25
C ILE A 268 -32.03 7.12 -6.83
N ASN A 269 -32.13 8.15 -5.98
CA ASN A 269 -32.02 9.55 -6.42
C ASN A 269 -30.59 9.97 -6.71
N ASN A 270 -29.68 9.51 -5.87
CA ASN A 270 -28.30 9.94 -5.89
C ASN A 270 -27.40 8.75 -5.60
N HIS A 271 -26.62 8.36 -6.61
CA HIS A 271 -25.66 7.27 -6.53
C HIS A 271 -24.28 7.84 -6.82
N THR A 272 -23.56 8.23 -5.78
CA THR A 272 -22.27 8.93 -5.92
C THR A 272 -21.07 7.99 -5.88
N ASN A 273 -21.21 6.83 -5.23
CA ASN A 273 -20.20 5.77 -5.19
C ASN A 273 -20.87 4.45 -4.75
N GLY A 274 -20.29 3.30 -5.08
CA GLY A 274 -20.81 1.98 -4.69
C GLY A 274 -21.39 1.19 -5.86
N LEU A 275 -21.83 -0.04 -5.59
CA LEU A 275 -22.49 -0.94 -6.55
C LEU A 275 -23.98 -1.10 -6.19
N PHE A 276 -24.85 -0.91 -7.18
CA PHE A 276 -26.28 -1.15 -7.10
C PHE A 276 -26.71 -2.13 -8.18
N ILE A 277 -27.46 -3.16 -7.80
CA ILE A 277 -28.04 -4.18 -8.70
C ILE A 277 -29.54 -4.21 -8.46
N LEU A 278 -30.32 -4.14 -9.54
CA LEU A 278 -31.77 -4.19 -9.52
C LEU A 278 -32.26 -5.45 -10.25
N GLY A 279 -33.10 -6.21 -9.57
CA GLY A 279 -33.82 -7.35 -10.14
C GLY A 279 -35.33 -7.24 -9.92
N GLN A 280 -36.10 -8.00 -10.69
CA GLN A 280 -37.55 -8.08 -10.60
C GLN A 280 -37.97 -9.52 -10.28
N GLN A 281 -38.64 -9.71 -9.14
CA GLN A 281 -39.19 -11.01 -8.75
C GLN A 281 -40.50 -11.28 -9.50
N GLN A 282 -40.50 -12.37 -10.26
CA GLN A 282 -41.64 -12.88 -11.02
C GLN A 282 -42.61 -13.68 -10.13
N PRO A 283 -43.86 -13.95 -10.59
CA PRO A 283 -44.84 -14.72 -9.82
C PRO A 283 -44.41 -16.15 -9.44
N ASP A 284 -43.48 -16.75 -10.19
CA ASP A 284 -42.89 -18.07 -9.89
C ASP A 284 -41.71 -18.00 -8.90
N ASN A 285 -41.41 -16.81 -8.38
CA ASN A 285 -40.28 -16.42 -7.54
C ASN A 285 -38.90 -16.40 -8.23
N SER A 286 -38.84 -16.60 -9.55
CA SER A 286 -37.60 -16.32 -10.30
C SER A 286 -37.30 -14.82 -10.29
N ILE A 287 -36.03 -14.45 -10.43
CA ILE A 287 -35.60 -13.06 -10.50
C ILE A 287 -35.06 -12.80 -11.89
N VAL A 288 -35.56 -11.74 -12.52
CA VAL A 288 -35.08 -11.25 -13.81
C VAL A 288 -34.22 -10.02 -13.55
N TRP A 289 -33.05 -9.97 -14.19
CA TRP A 289 -32.20 -8.78 -14.13
C TRP A 289 -32.84 -7.60 -14.85
N ASP A 290 -32.77 -6.43 -14.22
CA ASP A 290 -33.26 -5.18 -14.77
C ASP A 290 -32.09 -4.24 -15.10
N SER A 291 -31.27 -3.91 -14.09
CA SER A 291 -30.11 -3.04 -14.29
C SER A 291 -29.06 -3.22 -13.21
N SER A 292 -27.85 -2.74 -13.51
CA SER A 292 -26.76 -2.61 -12.53
C SER A 292 -26.00 -1.31 -12.78
N ALA A 293 -25.58 -0.66 -11.70
CA ALA A 293 -24.75 0.53 -11.75
C ALA A 293 -23.57 0.38 -10.78
N LEU A 294 -22.35 0.52 -11.29
CA LEU A 294 -21.16 0.75 -10.48
C LEU A 294 -20.80 2.23 -10.65
N VAL A 295 -20.61 2.97 -9.55
CA VAL A 295 -20.18 4.37 -9.60
C VAL A 295 -18.93 4.54 -8.74
N GLY A 296 -17.94 5.25 -9.31
CA GLY A 296 -16.63 5.51 -8.72
C GLY A 296 -15.81 4.26 -8.41
N ASP A 297 -14.89 4.39 -7.45
CA ASP A 297 -14.01 3.31 -7.01
C ASP A 297 -14.60 2.63 -5.77
N VAL A 298 -14.76 1.31 -5.84
CA VAL A 298 -15.44 0.53 -4.81
C VAL A 298 -14.48 -0.49 -4.21
N THR A 299 -14.43 -0.54 -2.88
CA THR A 299 -13.73 -1.59 -2.12
C THR A 299 -14.73 -2.33 -1.25
N LEU A 300 -14.90 -3.64 -1.44
CA LEU A 300 -15.79 -4.45 -0.61
C LEU A 300 -15.29 -4.50 0.84
N GLU A 301 -16.16 -4.13 1.77
CA GLU A 301 -15.87 -4.13 3.22
C GLU A 301 -16.52 -5.31 3.96
N SER A 302 -17.38 -6.06 3.27
CA SER A 302 -18.06 -7.25 3.77
C SER A 302 -18.23 -8.27 2.65
N ASN A 303 -18.44 -9.53 3.03
CA ASN A 303 -18.69 -10.59 2.05
C ASN A 303 -19.92 -10.25 1.20
N ALA A 304 -19.84 -10.52 -0.09
CA ALA A 304 -20.86 -10.18 -1.07
C ALA A 304 -21.07 -11.30 -2.08
N GLU A 305 -22.25 -11.30 -2.70
CA GLU A 305 -22.60 -12.21 -3.77
C GLU A 305 -23.16 -11.41 -4.95
N ILE A 306 -22.63 -11.62 -6.15
CA ILE A 306 -23.29 -11.22 -7.40
C ILE A 306 -24.14 -12.43 -7.84
N PRO A 307 -25.48 -12.32 -7.81
CA PRO A 307 -26.37 -13.43 -8.14
C PRO A 307 -26.23 -13.91 -9.59
N ASP A 308 -26.61 -15.16 -9.85
CA ASP A 308 -26.55 -15.79 -11.18
C ASP A 308 -27.33 -15.08 -12.28
N TRP A 309 -28.43 -14.42 -11.90
CA TRP A 309 -29.24 -13.63 -12.80
C TRP A 309 -28.63 -12.27 -13.14
N ALA A 310 -27.65 -11.75 -12.37
CA ALA A 310 -27.19 -10.38 -12.48
C ALA A 310 -25.99 -10.19 -13.44
N GLU A 311 -25.96 -9.04 -14.11
CA GLU A 311 -24.82 -8.59 -14.92
C GLU A 311 -24.21 -7.32 -14.33
N VAL A 312 -22.89 -7.30 -14.09
CA VAL A 312 -22.16 -6.14 -13.54
C VAL A 312 -21.00 -5.79 -14.48
N THR A 313 -20.83 -4.50 -14.76
CA THR A 313 -19.70 -3.99 -15.54
C THR A 313 -18.90 -2.98 -14.74
N ILE A 314 -17.59 -3.19 -14.64
CA ILE A 314 -16.60 -2.21 -14.18
C ILE A 314 -16.18 -1.41 -15.40
N ALA A 315 -16.61 -0.15 -15.50
CA ALA A 315 -16.30 0.69 -16.65
C ALA A 315 -14.85 1.19 -16.64
N ASP A 316 -14.40 1.70 -17.79
CA ASP A 316 -13.08 2.35 -17.89
C ASP A 316 -12.96 3.51 -16.89
N GLY A 317 -11.79 3.65 -16.27
CA GLY A 317 -11.53 4.61 -15.20
C GLY A 317 -12.16 4.27 -13.84
N GLN A 318 -12.83 3.13 -13.68
CA GLN A 318 -13.35 2.64 -12.39
C GLN A 318 -12.49 1.50 -11.84
N THR A 319 -12.44 1.40 -10.52
CA THR A 319 -11.79 0.31 -9.79
C THR A 319 -12.79 -0.46 -8.94
N PHE A 320 -12.73 -1.79 -9.00
CA PHE A 320 -13.43 -2.69 -8.08
C PHE A 320 -12.42 -3.53 -7.30
N THR A 321 -12.44 -3.43 -5.98
CA THR A 321 -11.48 -4.11 -5.09
C THR A 321 -12.19 -5.05 -4.13
N ILE A 322 -11.76 -6.30 -4.08
CA ILE A 322 -12.06 -7.22 -2.97
C ILE A 322 -10.98 -7.01 -1.91
N ALA A 323 -11.37 -6.53 -0.73
CA ALA A 323 -10.43 -6.30 0.37
C ALA A 323 -9.88 -7.61 0.96
N ASP A 324 -8.77 -7.50 1.69
CA ASP A 324 -8.18 -8.65 2.40
C ASP A 324 -9.18 -9.25 3.41
N GLY A 325 -9.24 -10.58 3.48
CA GLY A 325 -10.20 -11.32 4.31
C GLY A 325 -11.67 -11.28 3.86
N ILE A 326 -11.98 -10.62 2.74
CA ILE A 326 -13.34 -10.54 2.18
C ILE A 326 -13.52 -11.53 1.03
N THR A 327 -14.70 -12.14 0.95
CA THR A 327 -15.09 -13.04 -0.14
C THR A 327 -16.14 -12.38 -1.03
N LEU A 328 -15.88 -12.38 -2.34
CA LEU A 328 -16.90 -12.17 -3.37
C LEU A 328 -17.24 -13.51 -4.02
N VAL A 329 -18.51 -13.90 -3.94
CA VAL A 329 -19.05 -15.00 -4.75
C VAL A 329 -19.69 -14.39 -6.00
N ASN A 330 -19.10 -14.62 -7.17
CA ASN A 330 -19.68 -14.22 -8.44
C ASN A 330 -20.36 -15.42 -9.11
N ASN A 331 -21.69 -15.51 -8.97
CA ASN A 331 -22.51 -16.48 -9.67
C ASN A 331 -23.01 -15.93 -11.03
N GLY A 332 -23.04 -14.61 -11.20
CA GLY A 332 -23.49 -13.92 -12.40
C GLY A 332 -22.37 -13.53 -13.37
N THR A 333 -22.63 -12.50 -14.17
CA THR A 333 -21.65 -11.96 -15.13
C THR A 333 -20.94 -10.75 -14.54
N LEU A 334 -19.61 -10.80 -14.43
CA LEU A 334 -18.77 -9.67 -14.02
C LEU A 334 -17.79 -9.30 -15.14
N THR A 335 -18.09 -8.19 -15.82
CA THR A 335 -17.28 -7.66 -16.92
C THR A 335 -16.31 -6.58 -16.41
N ASN A 336 -15.01 -6.72 -16.69
CA ASN A 336 -13.99 -5.75 -16.31
C ASN A 336 -13.43 -4.97 -17.52
N ASN A 337 -13.81 -3.70 -17.65
CA ASN A 337 -13.23 -2.76 -18.61
C ASN A 337 -12.33 -1.70 -17.93
N GLY A 338 -12.38 -1.58 -16.59
CA GLY A 338 -11.52 -0.72 -15.78
C GLY A 338 -10.40 -1.49 -15.09
N ALA A 339 -10.35 -1.41 -13.76
CA ALA A 339 -9.40 -2.15 -12.93
C ALA A 339 -10.12 -3.04 -11.91
N PHE A 340 -9.74 -4.32 -11.87
CA PHE A 340 -10.21 -5.26 -10.85
C PHE A 340 -9.06 -5.72 -9.96
N THR A 341 -9.20 -5.57 -8.66
CA THR A 341 -8.19 -5.95 -7.66
C THR A 341 -8.74 -7.01 -6.70
N ASN A 342 -8.09 -8.17 -6.65
CA ASN A 342 -8.42 -9.24 -5.72
C ASN A 342 -7.35 -9.36 -4.63
N ASN A 343 -7.59 -8.71 -3.47
CA ASN A 343 -6.79 -8.92 -2.26
C ASN A 343 -7.37 -9.99 -1.33
N GLY A 344 -8.66 -10.30 -1.46
CA GLY A 344 -9.36 -11.32 -0.67
C GLY A 344 -9.55 -12.61 -1.46
N THR A 345 -10.78 -13.12 -1.47
CA THR A 345 -11.16 -14.34 -2.19
C THR A 345 -12.24 -14.03 -3.23
N LEU A 346 -12.00 -14.46 -4.47
CA LEU A 346 -13.00 -14.50 -5.53
C LEU A 346 -13.41 -15.96 -5.73
N SER A 347 -14.71 -16.25 -5.66
CA SER A 347 -15.28 -17.50 -6.18
C SER A 347 -16.05 -17.18 -7.44
N GLY A 348 -15.74 -17.84 -8.56
CA GLY A 348 -16.27 -17.54 -9.88
C GLY A 348 -15.31 -16.73 -10.75
N THR A 349 -15.84 -16.12 -11.80
CA THR A 349 -15.03 -15.55 -12.91
C THR A 349 -15.26 -14.06 -13.08
N VAL A 350 -14.19 -13.30 -13.32
CA VAL A 350 -14.23 -11.95 -13.87
C VAL A 350 -13.56 -11.94 -15.24
N ALA A 351 -14.17 -11.31 -16.24
CA ALA A 351 -13.63 -11.29 -17.60
C ALA A 351 -13.75 -9.92 -18.25
N GLY A 352 -12.82 -9.56 -19.14
CA GLY A 352 -12.88 -8.32 -19.90
C GLY A 352 -11.52 -7.85 -20.39
N VAL A 353 -11.41 -6.58 -20.76
CA VAL A 353 -10.18 -6.00 -21.34
C VAL A 353 -9.37 -5.16 -20.35
N GLY A 354 -9.96 -4.85 -19.19
CA GLY A 354 -9.38 -4.04 -18.13
C GLY A 354 -8.23 -4.74 -17.39
N SER A 355 -7.47 -3.98 -16.61
CA SER A 355 -6.35 -4.53 -15.83
C SER A 355 -6.83 -5.43 -14.70
N LEU A 356 -6.05 -6.47 -14.40
CA LEU A 356 -6.30 -7.38 -13.27
C LEU A 356 -5.13 -7.31 -12.28
N ASN A 357 -5.45 -7.22 -11.00
CA ASN A 357 -4.50 -7.38 -9.91
C ASN A 357 -4.92 -8.61 -9.08
N ILE A 358 -4.10 -9.65 -9.09
CA ILE A 358 -4.43 -10.99 -8.57
C ILE A 358 -3.42 -11.37 -7.49
N GLY A 359 -3.89 -11.91 -6.37
CA GLY A 359 -3.03 -12.50 -5.33
C GLY A 359 -2.59 -11.52 -4.24
N GLY A 360 -3.33 -10.44 -4.00
CA GLY A 360 -3.06 -9.51 -2.89
C GLY A 360 -1.76 -8.74 -3.02
N LYS A 361 -1.18 -8.25 -1.90
CA LYS A 361 0.04 -7.42 -1.92
C LYS A 361 1.25 -8.11 -2.57
N GLU A 362 1.35 -9.43 -2.43
CA GLU A 362 2.44 -10.26 -2.95
C GLU A 362 2.14 -10.84 -4.34
N GLY A 363 0.99 -10.47 -4.92
CA GLY A 363 0.47 -11.01 -6.16
C GLY A 363 1.16 -10.50 -7.44
N PHE A 364 0.41 -10.44 -8.53
CA PHE A 364 0.85 -9.85 -9.79
C PHE A 364 -0.22 -8.97 -10.44
N ASP A 365 0.23 -8.10 -11.34
CA ASP A 365 -0.58 -7.22 -12.16
C ASP A 365 -0.56 -7.68 -13.63
N VAL A 366 -1.71 -7.59 -14.29
CA VAL A 366 -1.90 -7.93 -15.70
C VAL A 366 -2.36 -6.68 -16.44
N PHE A 367 -1.57 -6.26 -17.43
CA PHE A 367 -1.84 -5.08 -18.23
C PHE A 367 -2.05 -5.44 -19.69
N ASN A 368 -3.10 -4.86 -20.27
CA ASN A 368 -3.36 -4.86 -21.70
C ASN A 368 -2.76 -3.58 -22.31
N THR A 369 -1.55 -3.65 -22.84
CA THR A 369 -0.80 -2.43 -23.22
C THR A 369 -1.24 -1.83 -24.56
N ASP A 370 -1.97 -2.59 -25.39
CA ASP A 370 -2.51 -2.14 -26.68
C ASP A 370 -4.04 -2.30 -26.81
N GLY A 371 -4.72 -2.80 -25.76
CA GLY A 371 -6.17 -3.00 -25.74
C GLY A 371 -6.67 -4.22 -26.54
N GLY A 372 -5.78 -5.02 -27.13
CA GLY A 372 -6.17 -6.10 -28.04
C GLY A 372 -6.55 -7.42 -27.35
N ALA A 373 -5.97 -7.70 -26.19
CA ALA A 373 -6.19 -8.93 -25.44
C ALA A 373 -7.48 -8.88 -24.60
N THR A 374 -8.00 -10.05 -24.23
CA THR A 374 -9.05 -10.19 -23.22
C THR A 374 -8.55 -11.14 -22.13
N PHE A 375 -8.90 -10.84 -20.88
CA PHE A 375 -8.52 -11.58 -19.70
C PHE A 375 -9.75 -12.19 -19.04
N SER A 376 -9.60 -13.39 -18.51
CA SER A 376 -10.60 -14.05 -17.68
C SER A 376 -9.90 -14.68 -16.49
N TYR A 377 -10.16 -14.16 -15.29
CA TYR A 377 -9.64 -14.75 -14.06
C TYR A 377 -10.75 -15.51 -13.36
N ASN A 378 -10.55 -16.82 -13.20
CA ASN A 378 -11.39 -17.69 -12.38
C ASN A 378 -10.72 -17.85 -11.02
N GLY A 379 -11.32 -17.26 -9.98
CA GLY A 379 -10.80 -17.32 -8.62
C GLY A 379 -11.02 -18.67 -7.94
N THR A 380 -12.00 -19.47 -8.40
CA THR A 380 -12.26 -20.82 -7.88
C THR A 380 -11.23 -21.84 -8.39
N GLU A 381 -10.88 -21.73 -9.68
CA GLU A 381 -9.86 -22.59 -10.30
C GLU A 381 -8.44 -22.03 -10.11
N GLU A 382 -8.33 -20.77 -9.65
CA GLU A 382 -7.09 -20.01 -9.57
C GLU A 382 -6.35 -19.93 -10.92
N VAL A 383 -7.08 -19.64 -12.00
CA VAL A 383 -6.52 -19.59 -13.36
C VAL A 383 -6.81 -18.24 -14.02
N LEU A 384 -5.76 -17.61 -14.56
CA LEU A 384 -5.83 -16.52 -15.51
C LEU A 384 -5.80 -17.06 -16.93
N THR A 385 -6.86 -16.83 -17.70
CA THR A 385 -6.93 -17.12 -19.13
C THR A 385 -6.80 -15.83 -19.95
N ILE A 386 -5.93 -15.86 -20.97
CA ILE A 386 -5.69 -14.76 -21.89
C ILE A 386 -6.11 -15.20 -23.29
N SER A 387 -6.98 -14.41 -23.92
CA SER A 387 -7.50 -14.64 -25.26
C SER A 387 -7.28 -13.43 -26.17
N ARG A 388 -7.59 -13.60 -27.46
CA ARG A 388 -7.38 -12.60 -28.53
C ARG A 388 -5.92 -12.21 -28.71
N SER A 389 -5.63 -11.18 -29.51
CA SER A 389 -4.26 -10.81 -29.89
C SER A 389 -3.92 -9.43 -29.35
N GLY A 390 -2.73 -9.27 -28.78
CA GLY A 390 -2.30 -8.01 -28.17
C GLY A 390 -0.95 -8.09 -27.47
N TYR A 391 -0.56 -6.99 -26.84
CA TYR A 391 0.65 -6.90 -26.02
C TYR A 391 0.27 -6.94 -24.54
N VAL A 392 0.74 -7.98 -23.84
CA VAL A 392 0.41 -8.22 -22.44
C VAL A 392 1.67 -8.13 -21.60
N LEU A 393 1.59 -7.39 -20.49
CA LEU A 393 2.60 -7.39 -19.44
C LEU A 393 2.00 -8.06 -18.20
N ILE A 394 2.69 -9.07 -17.68
CA ILE A 394 2.40 -9.66 -16.37
C ILE A 394 3.59 -9.35 -15.46
N ARG A 395 3.34 -8.54 -14.44
CA ARG A 395 4.36 -8.07 -13.51
C ARG A 395 4.07 -8.58 -12.11
N GLY A 396 4.98 -9.36 -11.54
CA GLY A 396 4.92 -9.72 -10.13
C GLY A 396 5.23 -8.52 -9.25
N ARG A 397 4.51 -8.38 -8.13
CA ARG A 397 4.80 -7.37 -7.11
C ARG A 397 5.88 -7.84 -6.13
N ASN A 398 6.04 -9.16 -5.99
CA ASN A 398 7.12 -9.76 -5.22
C ASN A 398 7.69 -11.01 -5.92
N LYS A 399 8.87 -10.86 -6.53
CA LYS A 399 9.60 -11.94 -7.21
C LYS A 399 10.00 -13.12 -6.32
N ASP A 400 10.00 -12.93 -5.00
CA ASP A 400 10.38 -13.95 -4.01
C ASP A 400 9.19 -14.64 -3.34
N LYS A 401 7.95 -14.23 -3.68
CA LYS A 401 6.72 -14.86 -3.20
C LYS A 401 5.93 -15.45 -4.34
N ALA A 402 5.75 -16.77 -4.28
CA ALA A 402 4.98 -17.48 -5.28
C ALA A 402 3.48 -17.21 -5.11
N VAL A 403 2.81 -16.94 -6.22
CA VAL A 403 1.37 -16.78 -6.31
C VAL A 403 0.76 -18.09 -6.83
N GLY A 404 -0.28 -18.57 -6.15
CA GLY A 404 -1.05 -19.75 -6.54
C GLY A 404 -2.03 -19.43 -7.65
N CYS A 405 -1.57 -19.02 -8.83
CA CYS A 405 -2.47 -18.80 -9.97
C CYS A 405 -1.80 -19.21 -11.28
N GLY A 406 -2.41 -20.18 -11.99
CA GLY A 406 -1.92 -20.64 -13.28
C GLY A 406 -2.23 -19.66 -14.40
N ILE A 407 -1.36 -19.59 -15.41
CA ILE A 407 -1.56 -18.74 -16.60
C ILE A 407 -1.85 -19.64 -17.81
N VAL A 408 -2.96 -19.38 -18.48
CA VAL A 408 -3.38 -20.07 -19.71
C VAL A 408 -3.54 -19.04 -20.82
N ILE A 409 -2.92 -19.31 -21.97
CA ILE A 409 -3.11 -18.52 -23.20
C ILE A 409 -3.83 -19.41 -24.21
N GLU A 410 -4.97 -18.94 -24.73
CA GLU A 410 -5.75 -19.71 -25.71
C GLU A 410 -4.97 -19.93 -27.01
N GLN A 411 -5.23 -21.05 -27.70
CA GLN A 411 -4.50 -21.39 -28.92
C GLN A 411 -4.66 -20.34 -30.03
N SER A 412 -5.85 -19.75 -30.16
CA SER A 412 -6.15 -18.74 -31.17
C SER A 412 -5.56 -17.35 -30.85
N ALA A 413 -5.09 -17.16 -29.61
CA ALA A 413 -4.51 -15.90 -29.17
C ALA A 413 -3.15 -15.69 -29.83
N SER A 414 -2.84 -14.44 -30.21
CA SER A 414 -1.52 -14.05 -30.70
C SER A 414 -0.98 -12.95 -29.81
N ILE A 415 -0.36 -13.37 -28.71
CA ILE A 415 0.10 -12.48 -27.65
C ILE A 415 1.60 -12.24 -27.77
N ARG A 416 2.02 -11.00 -27.61
CA ARG A 416 3.41 -10.67 -27.23
C ARG A 416 3.42 -10.48 -25.73
N LEU A 417 3.93 -11.49 -25.01
CA LEU A 417 3.92 -11.48 -23.55
C LEU A 417 5.26 -10.97 -23.02
N THR A 418 5.18 -10.08 -22.05
CA THR A 418 6.31 -9.73 -21.17
C THR A 418 6.02 -10.27 -19.77
N LEU A 419 6.96 -11.04 -19.23
CA LEU A 419 6.99 -11.41 -17.82
C LEU A 419 8.04 -10.58 -17.11
N GLU A 420 7.67 -9.97 -15.99
CA GLU A 420 8.54 -9.14 -15.17
C GLU A 420 8.40 -9.52 -13.71
N ASP A 421 9.49 -9.93 -13.06
CA ASP A 421 9.51 -10.22 -11.61
C ASP A 421 8.42 -11.20 -11.14
N LEU A 422 7.97 -12.09 -12.03
CA LEU A 422 6.83 -12.97 -11.79
C LEU A 422 7.23 -14.27 -11.11
N ASN A 423 6.53 -14.65 -10.04
CA ASN A 423 6.73 -15.93 -9.37
C ASN A 423 5.41 -16.68 -9.20
N ILE A 424 5.22 -17.76 -9.97
CA ILE A 424 4.03 -18.61 -9.96
C ILE A 424 4.37 -20.00 -9.42
N LYS A 425 3.52 -20.48 -8.51
CA LYS A 425 3.47 -21.88 -8.11
C LYS A 425 2.02 -22.35 -8.07
N ALA A 426 1.60 -23.07 -9.11
CA ALA A 426 0.20 -23.47 -9.31
C ALA A 426 0.10 -24.93 -9.73
N ASP A 427 -1.12 -25.46 -9.86
CA ASP A 427 -1.36 -26.80 -10.44
C ASP A 427 -0.60 -26.94 -11.77
N LYS A 428 -0.90 -26.05 -12.71
CA LYS A 428 -0.15 -25.80 -13.94
C LYS A 428 0.25 -24.33 -13.99
N ALA A 429 1.55 -24.04 -13.93
CA ALA A 429 2.03 -22.66 -13.86
C ALA A 429 1.79 -21.89 -15.16
N PHE A 430 2.10 -22.48 -16.32
CA PHE A 430 1.99 -21.80 -17.60
C PHE A 430 1.62 -22.74 -18.74
N VAL A 431 0.53 -22.43 -19.44
CA VAL A 431 0.04 -23.18 -20.60
C VAL A 431 -0.21 -22.22 -21.76
N TYR A 432 0.27 -22.56 -22.95
CA TYR A 432 -0.12 -21.85 -24.18
C TYR A 432 -0.64 -22.84 -25.21
N GLY A 433 -1.94 -22.76 -25.44
CA GLY A 433 -2.66 -23.46 -26.49
C GLY A 433 -3.18 -24.80 -26.01
N ASP A 434 -3.63 -25.59 -26.97
CA ASP A 434 -4.11 -26.96 -26.80
C ASP A 434 -3.55 -27.87 -27.91
N GLU A 435 -3.88 -29.16 -27.86
CA GLU A 435 -3.49 -30.13 -28.90
C GLU A 435 -4.27 -29.96 -30.22
N SER A 436 -5.12 -28.95 -30.33
CA SER A 436 -5.91 -28.73 -31.54
C SER A 436 -5.01 -28.33 -32.73
N PRO A 437 -5.38 -28.66 -33.98
CA PRO A 437 -4.59 -28.28 -35.14
C PRO A 437 -4.73 -26.78 -35.45
N GLY A 438 -3.73 -25.98 -35.04
CA GLY A 438 -3.63 -24.54 -35.31
C GLY A 438 -2.39 -24.13 -36.12
N VAL A 439 -2.41 -22.94 -36.71
CA VAL A 439 -1.24 -22.38 -37.45
C VAL A 439 -0.18 -21.98 -36.45
N SER A 440 0.91 -22.75 -36.38
CA SER A 440 2.11 -22.40 -35.60
C SER A 440 2.66 -21.06 -36.07
N ARG A 441 2.41 -20.00 -35.30
CA ARG A 441 3.11 -18.72 -35.40
C ARG A 441 4.01 -18.63 -34.19
N GLY A 442 5.32 -18.49 -34.41
CA GLY A 442 6.29 -18.40 -33.33
C GLY A 442 5.89 -17.33 -32.30
N TYR A 443 5.85 -17.73 -31.04
CA TYR A 443 5.51 -16.87 -29.92
C TYR A 443 6.76 -16.20 -29.36
N SER A 444 6.65 -14.91 -29.05
CA SER A 444 7.72 -14.14 -28.43
C SER A 444 7.40 -13.94 -26.95
N LEU A 445 8.24 -14.52 -26.09
CA LEU A 445 8.18 -14.34 -24.65
C LEU A 445 9.33 -13.44 -24.21
N VAL A 446 9.01 -12.22 -23.81
CA VAL A 446 9.98 -11.25 -23.31
C VAL A 446 10.12 -11.45 -21.80
N LEU A 447 11.36 -11.62 -21.34
CA LEU A 447 11.70 -11.79 -19.94
C LEU A 447 12.40 -10.52 -19.44
N GLN A 448 11.89 -9.98 -18.36
CA GLN A 448 12.45 -8.85 -17.61
C GLN A 448 12.52 -9.23 -16.13
N GLY A 449 13.50 -8.69 -15.41
CA GLY A 449 13.68 -9.02 -13.98
C GLY A 449 13.81 -10.54 -13.74
N THR A 450 13.28 -11.01 -12.62
CA THR A 450 13.42 -12.39 -12.17
C THR A 450 12.12 -13.17 -12.25
N ASN A 451 12.06 -14.20 -13.10
CA ASN A 451 10.84 -14.97 -13.31
C ASN A 451 10.98 -16.43 -12.84
N ARG A 452 9.94 -16.96 -12.20
CA ARG A 452 9.86 -18.34 -11.71
C ARG A 452 8.48 -18.92 -12.03
N LEU A 453 8.46 -20.07 -12.71
CA LEU A 453 7.24 -20.79 -13.05
C LEU A 453 7.37 -22.23 -12.54
N THR A 454 6.59 -22.60 -11.54
CA THR A 454 6.63 -23.93 -10.92
C THR A 454 5.26 -24.61 -11.00
N SER A 455 5.18 -25.72 -11.73
CA SER A 455 3.96 -26.55 -11.76
C SER A 455 4.00 -27.62 -10.67
N ILE A 456 2.85 -27.89 -10.04
CA ILE A 456 2.67 -29.02 -9.12
C ILE A 456 2.39 -30.29 -9.94
N ASN A 457 1.50 -30.18 -10.94
CA ASN A 457 1.09 -31.27 -11.82
C ASN A 457 1.33 -30.86 -13.28
N GLY A 458 2.15 -31.62 -14.00
CA GLY A 458 2.48 -31.33 -15.39
C GLY A 458 3.75 -30.49 -15.58
N PRO A 459 4.08 -30.13 -16.84
CA PRO A 459 5.24 -29.33 -17.15
C PRO A 459 5.16 -27.92 -16.54
N GLY A 460 6.31 -27.34 -16.19
CA GLY A 460 6.38 -25.96 -15.68
C GLY A 460 5.88 -24.94 -16.71
N MET A 461 6.27 -25.14 -17.97
CA MET A 461 5.67 -24.50 -19.15
C MET A 461 5.21 -25.59 -20.12
N ASN A 462 3.90 -25.64 -20.39
CA ASN A 462 3.31 -26.54 -21.38
C ASN A 462 2.85 -25.76 -22.61
N LEU A 463 3.64 -25.82 -23.67
CA LEU A 463 3.47 -25.02 -24.88
C LEU A 463 3.09 -25.93 -26.04
N TYR A 464 2.04 -25.58 -26.76
CA TYR A 464 1.63 -26.27 -28.00
C TYR A 464 2.11 -25.54 -29.26
N ILE A 465 2.87 -24.47 -29.08
CA ILE A 465 3.44 -23.63 -30.13
C ILE A 465 4.93 -23.38 -29.88
N GLU A 466 5.63 -22.90 -30.91
CA GLU A 466 7.06 -22.58 -30.79
C GLU A 466 7.30 -21.34 -29.93
N VAL A 467 8.27 -21.40 -29.01
CA VAL A 467 8.65 -20.28 -28.16
C VAL A 467 10.01 -19.69 -28.55
N ASN A 468 10.05 -18.36 -28.58
CA ASN A 468 11.23 -17.54 -28.80
C ASN A 468 11.45 -16.68 -27.55
N PHE A 469 12.47 -16.99 -26.75
CA PHE A 469 12.81 -16.17 -25.59
C PHE A 469 13.50 -14.87 -25.99
N ARG A 470 13.07 -13.77 -25.37
CA ARG A 470 13.62 -12.42 -25.54
C ARG A 470 13.84 -11.66 -24.25
N GLY A 471 14.58 -10.55 -24.36
CA GLY A 471 14.88 -9.66 -23.23
C GLY A 471 16.21 -9.98 -22.57
N THR A 472 16.35 -9.53 -21.32
CA THR A 472 17.56 -9.61 -20.50
C THR A 472 17.30 -10.24 -19.13
N GLY A 473 16.04 -10.53 -18.80
CA GLY A 473 15.65 -11.15 -17.53
C GLY A 473 16.06 -12.62 -17.42
N SER A 474 15.81 -13.16 -16.24
CA SER A 474 15.99 -14.58 -15.95
C SER A 474 14.64 -15.31 -15.88
N LEU A 475 14.66 -16.61 -16.16
CA LEU A 475 13.53 -17.49 -16.01
C LEU A 475 13.96 -18.86 -15.48
N THR A 476 13.42 -19.26 -14.33
CA THR A 476 13.48 -20.63 -13.84
C THR A 476 12.13 -21.30 -14.04
N VAL A 477 12.11 -22.45 -14.71
CA VAL A 477 10.90 -23.23 -14.97
C VAL A 477 11.06 -24.62 -14.36
N THR A 478 10.13 -25.02 -13.50
CA THR A 478 10.16 -26.30 -12.80
C THR A 478 8.89 -27.09 -13.07
N GLY A 479 9.04 -28.31 -13.58
CA GLY A 479 7.95 -29.26 -13.78
C GLY A 479 7.59 -30.01 -12.50
N GLY A 480 6.35 -30.48 -12.43
CA GLY A 480 5.93 -31.44 -11.40
C GLY A 480 6.61 -32.80 -11.59
N ASN A 481 6.41 -33.73 -10.64
CA ASN A 481 6.99 -35.07 -10.71
C ASN A 481 6.63 -35.78 -12.03
N GLY A 482 7.62 -36.38 -12.68
CA GLY A 482 7.50 -37.06 -13.96
C GLY A 482 7.39 -36.12 -15.17
N HIS A 483 7.48 -34.80 -14.97
CA HIS A 483 7.29 -33.81 -16.03
C HIS A 483 8.49 -32.90 -16.23
N ALA A 484 8.75 -32.55 -17.49
CA ALA A 484 9.81 -31.61 -17.87
C ALA A 484 9.52 -30.20 -17.35
N GLY A 485 10.58 -29.39 -17.18
CA GLY A 485 10.43 -27.96 -16.93
C GLY A 485 9.72 -27.28 -18.10
N ILE A 486 10.24 -27.47 -19.32
CA ILE A 486 9.64 -26.90 -20.54
C ILE A 486 9.22 -28.01 -21.50
N LYS A 487 7.96 -28.02 -21.90
CA LYS A 487 7.42 -28.86 -22.97
C LYS A 487 6.97 -27.98 -24.14
N ALA A 488 7.51 -28.21 -25.34
CA ALA A 488 7.20 -27.40 -26.52
C ALA A 488 7.47 -28.15 -27.85
N PRO A 489 6.82 -27.80 -28.98
CA PRO A 489 7.22 -28.31 -30.29
C PRO A 489 8.65 -27.94 -30.67
N SER A 490 9.03 -26.66 -30.51
CA SER A 490 10.37 -26.12 -30.77
C SER A 490 10.71 -25.06 -29.72
N LEU A 491 12.00 -24.95 -29.38
CA LEU A 491 12.53 -23.97 -28.43
C LEU A 491 13.65 -23.18 -29.09
N SER A 492 13.61 -21.85 -29.00
CA SER A 492 14.62 -20.99 -29.61
C SER A 492 14.99 -19.77 -28.78
N PHE A 493 16.25 -19.39 -28.89
CA PHE A 493 16.84 -18.18 -28.31
C PHE A 493 17.25 -17.25 -29.45
N PHE A 494 16.63 -16.07 -29.53
CA PHE A 494 16.88 -15.13 -30.63
C PHE A 494 18.31 -14.56 -30.56
N LEU A 495 18.89 -14.27 -31.73
CA LEU A 495 20.30 -13.87 -31.88
C LEU A 495 20.68 -12.55 -31.18
N GLU A 496 19.72 -11.71 -30.84
CA GLU A 496 19.95 -10.40 -30.21
C GLU A 496 19.69 -10.43 -28.70
N ASN A 497 19.31 -11.57 -28.12
CA ASN A 497 18.86 -11.67 -26.74
C ASN A 497 19.91 -12.27 -25.81
N ASN A 498 19.90 -11.83 -24.55
CA ASN A 498 20.81 -12.28 -23.49
C ASN A 498 20.01 -12.78 -22.28
N VAL A 499 19.06 -13.68 -22.51
CA VAL A 499 18.26 -14.26 -21.42
C VAL A 499 19.05 -15.35 -20.67
N PHE A 500 18.76 -15.51 -19.38
CA PHE A 500 19.19 -16.67 -18.60
C PHE A 500 18.00 -17.57 -18.30
N VAL A 501 17.97 -18.77 -18.85
CA VAL A 501 16.86 -19.71 -18.65
C VAL A 501 17.37 -21.00 -17.99
N VAL A 502 16.67 -21.46 -16.97
CA VAL A 502 16.89 -22.73 -16.29
C VAL A 502 15.62 -23.57 -16.38
N ALA A 503 15.68 -24.74 -17.01
CA ALA A 503 14.56 -25.68 -17.12
C ALA A 503 14.82 -26.95 -16.30
N ILE A 504 14.04 -27.14 -15.24
CA ILE A 504 14.18 -28.22 -14.27
C ILE A 504 13.03 -29.20 -14.47
N GLY A 505 13.36 -30.41 -14.89
CA GLY A 505 12.43 -31.53 -14.88
C GLY A 505 12.21 -31.96 -13.43
N GLY A 506 10.95 -32.14 -13.03
CA GLY A 506 10.65 -32.63 -11.70
C GLY A 506 11.23 -34.02 -11.46
N LYS A 507 11.19 -34.49 -10.21
CA LYS A 507 11.62 -35.84 -9.85
C LYS A 507 11.01 -36.89 -10.80
N ASP A 508 11.79 -37.88 -11.22
CA ASP A 508 11.42 -38.91 -12.19
C ASP A 508 11.15 -38.43 -13.63
N ALA A 509 11.37 -37.14 -13.95
CA ALA A 509 11.28 -36.67 -15.33
C ALA A 509 12.43 -37.22 -16.18
N ALA A 510 12.16 -37.52 -17.45
CA ALA A 510 13.20 -37.99 -18.37
C ALA A 510 14.22 -36.88 -18.72
N SER A 511 13.80 -35.62 -18.71
CA SER A 511 14.63 -34.47 -19.03
C SER A 511 14.05 -33.17 -18.49
N GLY A 512 14.89 -32.14 -18.37
CA GLY A 512 14.45 -30.76 -18.13
C GLY A 512 13.61 -30.17 -19.26
N ILE A 513 13.71 -30.73 -20.47
CA ILE A 513 12.94 -30.32 -21.64
C ILE A 513 12.27 -31.51 -22.35
N GLU A 514 11.06 -31.30 -22.87
CA GLU A 514 10.38 -32.23 -23.75
C GLU A 514 10.08 -31.51 -25.08
N ILE A 515 10.99 -31.68 -26.06
CA ILE A 515 10.90 -31.02 -27.38
C ILE A 515 10.70 -32.05 -28.49
N ARG A 516 9.74 -31.80 -29.38
CA ARG A 516 9.41 -32.73 -30.49
C ARG A 516 10.22 -32.46 -31.77
N ASN A 517 10.55 -31.21 -32.06
CA ASN A 517 11.19 -30.79 -33.30
C ASN A 517 12.60 -30.26 -33.06
N LYS A 518 12.75 -28.93 -32.97
CA LYS A 518 14.07 -28.28 -33.03
C LYS A 518 14.38 -27.48 -31.77
N PHE A 519 15.63 -27.57 -31.36
CA PHE A 519 16.21 -26.77 -30.28
C PHE A 519 17.30 -25.86 -30.87
N TYR A 520 17.11 -24.54 -30.72
CA TYR A 520 17.98 -23.51 -31.28
C TYR A 520 18.50 -22.58 -30.19
N HIS A 521 19.66 -22.90 -29.62
CA HIS A 521 20.33 -22.07 -28.63
C HIS A 521 21.45 -21.25 -29.28
N ASN A 522 21.07 -20.09 -29.85
CA ASN A 522 21.99 -19.25 -30.61
C ASN A 522 22.58 -18.09 -29.81
N ARG A 523 22.03 -17.80 -28.62
CA ARG A 523 22.51 -16.77 -27.69
C ARG A 523 21.92 -16.95 -26.30
N GLY A 524 22.58 -16.38 -25.28
CA GLY A 524 22.14 -16.39 -23.90
C GLY A 524 22.78 -17.53 -23.10
N LEU A 525 22.31 -17.71 -21.86
CA LEU A 525 22.69 -18.82 -21.00
C LEU A 525 21.48 -19.73 -20.83
N PHE A 526 21.64 -21.01 -21.13
CA PHE A 526 20.60 -22.00 -20.94
C PHE A 526 21.13 -23.22 -20.20
N ILE A 527 20.40 -23.61 -19.17
CA ILE A 527 20.67 -24.79 -18.35
C ILE A 527 19.41 -25.65 -18.34
N HIS A 528 19.53 -26.95 -18.59
CA HIS A 528 18.44 -27.89 -18.32
C HIS A 528 18.93 -29.23 -17.80
N GLY A 529 18.06 -29.86 -17.04
CA GLY A 529 18.37 -31.08 -16.30
C GLY A 529 17.19 -31.51 -15.44
N THR A 530 17.42 -32.50 -14.60
CA THR A 530 16.38 -33.11 -13.77
C THR A 530 16.69 -32.94 -12.30
N GLN A 531 15.66 -32.87 -11.48
CA GLN A 531 15.80 -32.90 -10.03
C GLN A 531 15.97 -34.34 -9.56
N GLU A 532 16.99 -34.58 -8.76
CA GLU A 532 17.29 -35.87 -8.14
C GLU A 532 16.57 -36.03 -6.79
N ASP A 533 16.60 -37.25 -6.25
CA ASP A 533 15.92 -37.62 -5.00
C ASP A 533 16.38 -36.83 -3.77
N ASP A 534 17.63 -36.42 -3.74
CA ASP A 534 18.22 -35.59 -2.67
C ASP A 534 18.01 -34.08 -2.90
N GLY A 535 17.27 -33.72 -3.96
CA GLY A 535 17.00 -32.34 -4.35
C GLY A 535 18.12 -31.70 -5.19
N SER A 536 19.23 -32.39 -5.43
CA SER A 536 20.29 -31.91 -6.33
C SER A 536 19.82 -31.89 -7.79
N PHE A 537 20.57 -31.16 -8.62
CA PHE A 537 20.28 -31.01 -10.03
C PHE A 537 21.24 -31.85 -10.86
N SER A 538 20.69 -32.74 -11.69
CA SER A 538 21.43 -33.54 -12.65
C SER A 538 21.43 -32.84 -14.00
N GLU A 539 22.57 -32.26 -14.34
CA GLU A 539 22.75 -31.51 -15.57
C GLU A 539 22.66 -32.40 -16.81
N GLN A 540 21.88 -31.95 -17.79
CA GLN A 540 21.84 -32.55 -19.12
C GLN A 540 22.39 -31.61 -20.19
N TYR A 541 22.32 -30.30 -19.94
CA TYR A 541 22.86 -29.27 -20.79
C TYR A 541 23.11 -28.01 -19.97
N SER A 542 24.27 -27.40 -20.17
CA SER A 542 24.56 -26.06 -19.70
C SER A 542 25.49 -25.40 -20.71
N LYS A 543 25.11 -24.23 -21.22
CA LYS A 543 25.94 -23.51 -22.17
C LYS A 543 25.67 -22.01 -22.14
N LEU A 544 26.72 -21.22 -22.24
CA LEU A 544 26.67 -19.81 -22.59
C LEU A 544 26.99 -19.64 -24.08
N VAL A 545 26.11 -19.00 -24.86
CA VAL A 545 26.32 -18.71 -26.28
C VAL A 545 26.31 -17.20 -26.51
N GLY A 546 27.31 -16.70 -27.25
CA GLY A 546 27.55 -15.28 -27.51
C GLY A 546 28.86 -14.78 -26.90
N SER A 547 29.32 -13.59 -27.30
CA SER A 547 30.53 -12.95 -26.76
C SER A 547 30.24 -12.14 -25.49
N ASP A 548 29.12 -11.42 -25.48
CA ASP A 548 28.78 -10.49 -24.42
C ASP A 548 27.40 -10.80 -23.85
N PHE A 549 27.39 -11.28 -22.61
CA PHE A 549 26.21 -11.61 -21.85
C PHE A 549 26.04 -10.65 -20.68
N THR A 550 24.81 -10.21 -20.43
CA THR A 550 24.47 -9.37 -19.29
C THR A 550 23.24 -9.94 -18.61
N LEU A 551 23.39 -10.33 -17.36
CA LEU A 551 22.31 -10.84 -16.52
C LEU A 551 21.48 -9.66 -15.98
N GLY A 552 20.26 -9.51 -16.48
CA GLY A 552 19.36 -8.41 -16.12
C GLY A 552 18.34 -8.74 -15.02
N GLY A 553 18.38 -9.93 -14.43
CA GLY A 553 17.51 -10.33 -13.33
C GLY A 553 18.18 -11.37 -12.44
N ASP A 554 17.80 -11.41 -11.16
CA ASP A 554 18.38 -12.36 -10.20
C ASP A 554 18.23 -13.78 -10.73
N ALA A 555 19.25 -14.59 -10.51
CA ALA A 555 19.23 -15.94 -11.00
C ALA A 555 20.08 -16.87 -10.16
N GLU A 556 19.85 -18.16 -10.39
CA GLU A 556 20.49 -19.23 -9.64
C GLU A 556 21.05 -20.25 -10.60
N ILE A 557 22.31 -20.63 -10.39
CA ILE A 557 22.92 -21.79 -11.02
C ILE A 557 22.66 -22.97 -10.07
N PRO A 558 21.87 -23.99 -10.47
CA PRO A 558 21.51 -25.11 -9.61
C PRO A 558 22.72 -25.89 -9.09
N ASP A 559 22.59 -26.49 -7.90
CA ASP A 559 23.62 -27.37 -7.35
C ASP A 559 23.76 -28.65 -8.19
N GLY A 560 24.92 -28.83 -8.83
CA GLY A 560 25.19 -29.89 -9.80
C GLY A 560 25.27 -29.41 -11.26
N ALA A 561 24.87 -28.16 -11.56
CA ALA A 561 25.11 -27.54 -12.86
C ALA A 561 26.50 -26.91 -12.95
N THR A 562 27.09 -26.91 -14.14
CA THR A 562 28.37 -26.27 -14.47
C THR A 562 28.18 -25.22 -15.56
N VAL A 563 28.55 -23.97 -15.29
CA VAL A 563 28.55 -22.89 -16.28
C VAL A 563 29.99 -22.55 -16.64
N THR A 564 30.35 -22.78 -17.91
CA THR A 564 31.65 -22.37 -18.45
C THR A 564 31.55 -21.02 -19.15
N ILE A 565 32.47 -20.12 -18.83
CA ILE A 565 32.67 -18.83 -19.51
C ILE A 565 34.00 -18.94 -20.26
N ASP A 566 33.93 -19.13 -21.57
CA ASP A 566 35.07 -19.39 -22.44
C ASP A 566 35.96 -18.14 -22.64
N GLU A 567 37.19 -18.35 -23.09
CA GLU A 567 38.09 -17.27 -23.50
C GLU A 567 37.43 -16.38 -24.57
N GLY A 568 37.53 -15.07 -24.40
CA GLY A 568 36.87 -14.09 -25.27
C GLY A 568 35.40 -13.82 -24.95
N GLN A 569 34.79 -14.53 -23.99
CA GLN A 569 33.46 -14.20 -23.47
C GLN A 569 33.53 -13.22 -22.29
N THR A 570 32.55 -12.34 -22.21
CA THR A 570 32.29 -11.43 -21.09
C THR A 570 30.92 -11.73 -20.50
N PHE A 571 30.89 -12.13 -19.22
CA PHE A 571 29.67 -12.31 -18.42
C PHE A 571 29.52 -11.14 -17.46
N THR A 572 28.50 -10.31 -17.66
CA THR A 572 28.22 -9.16 -16.78
C THR A 572 27.05 -9.47 -15.85
N ILE A 573 27.23 -9.25 -14.54
CA ILE A 573 26.12 -9.21 -13.57
C ILE A 573 25.75 -7.75 -13.39
N ASP A 574 24.53 -7.35 -13.75
CA ASP A 574 24.14 -5.94 -13.73
C ASP A 574 23.94 -5.40 -12.30
N ALA A 575 23.92 -4.08 -12.15
CA ALA A 575 23.73 -3.44 -10.86
C ALA A 575 22.36 -3.80 -10.26
N GLY A 576 22.33 -4.13 -8.96
CA GLY A 576 21.11 -4.56 -8.26
C GLY A 576 20.66 -6.00 -8.54
N VAL A 577 21.37 -6.73 -9.42
CA VAL A 577 21.10 -8.13 -9.74
C VAL A 577 21.93 -9.08 -8.87
N THR A 578 21.33 -10.18 -8.43
CA THR A 578 22.00 -11.24 -7.67
C THR A 578 22.15 -12.52 -8.50
N LEU A 579 23.39 -12.97 -8.71
CA LEU A 579 23.68 -14.33 -9.16
C LEU A 579 24.03 -15.20 -7.94
N THR A 580 23.23 -16.24 -7.70
CA THR A 580 23.50 -17.26 -6.68
C THR A 580 24.11 -18.48 -7.36
N ASN A 581 25.38 -18.77 -7.05
CA ASN A 581 26.09 -19.93 -7.57
C ASN A 581 25.99 -21.11 -6.59
N ASN A 582 25.03 -22.01 -6.79
CA ASN A 582 24.97 -23.27 -6.04
C ASN A 582 25.72 -24.40 -6.77
N GLY A 583 25.96 -24.27 -8.07
CA GLY A 583 26.75 -25.19 -8.88
C GLY A 583 28.22 -24.78 -9.02
N THR A 584 28.79 -25.00 -10.20
CA THR A 584 30.17 -24.65 -10.56
C THR A 584 30.16 -23.56 -11.62
N ILE A 585 30.98 -22.53 -11.44
CA ILE A 585 31.31 -21.56 -12.51
C ILE A 585 32.78 -21.78 -12.88
N GLU A 586 33.04 -22.23 -14.10
CA GLU A 586 34.38 -22.32 -14.67
C GLU A 586 34.64 -21.09 -15.57
N ASN A 587 35.34 -20.10 -15.04
CA ASN A 587 35.64 -18.86 -15.74
C ASN A 587 37.01 -18.93 -16.42
N ASN A 588 37.05 -18.92 -17.75
CA ASN A 588 38.24 -18.75 -18.58
C ASN A 588 38.22 -17.42 -19.38
N GLY A 589 37.11 -16.67 -19.32
CA GLY A 589 36.94 -15.35 -19.93
C GLY A 589 36.98 -14.22 -18.91
N ILE A 590 35.99 -13.33 -18.99
CA ILE A 590 35.82 -12.18 -18.09
C ILE A 590 34.46 -12.26 -17.40
N ILE A 591 34.45 -12.22 -16.08
CA ILE A 591 33.25 -11.87 -15.30
C ILE A 591 33.38 -10.40 -14.89
N ARG A 592 32.36 -9.61 -15.22
CA ARG A 592 32.24 -8.21 -14.81
C ARG A 592 31.06 -8.06 -13.86
N ASN A 593 31.35 -8.02 -12.56
CA ASN A 593 30.34 -7.98 -11.50
C ASN A 593 30.02 -6.54 -11.09
N LYS A 594 28.79 -6.08 -11.37
CA LYS A 594 28.22 -4.82 -10.84
C LYS A 594 27.18 -5.05 -9.74
N GLY A 595 26.70 -6.28 -9.61
CA GLY A 595 25.66 -6.68 -8.65
C GLY A 595 26.24 -7.51 -7.51
N THR A 596 25.54 -8.58 -7.17
CA THR A 596 25.95 -9.53 -6.12
C THR A 596 26.25 -10.89 -6.75
N LEU A 597 27.43 -11.44 -6.45
CA LEU A 597 27.80 -12.82 -6.75
C LEU A 597 28.04 -13.55 -5.43
N LYS A 598 27.21 -14.55 -5.12
CA LYS A 598 27.28 -15.31 -3.87
C LYS A 598 27.18 -16.82 -4.11
N GLY A 599 27.53 -17.61 -3.11
CA GLY A 599 27.50 -19.08 -3.17
C GLY A 599 28.89 -19.67 -3.25
N LYS A 600 29.04 -20.76 -4.01
CA LYS A 600 30.33 -21.41 -4.24
C LYS A 600 31.30 -20.48 -4.99
N PRO A 601 32.61 -20.56 -4.72
CA PRO A 601 33.60 -19.72 -5.39
C PRO A 601 33.62 -19.97 -6.90
N VAL A 602 34.07 -18.96 -7.66
CA VAL A 602 34.34 -19.10 -9.09
C VAL A 602 35.67 -19.80 -9.30
N GLU A 603 35.69 -20.79 -10.19
CA GLU A 603 36.87 -21.54 -10.60
C GLU A 603 37.40 -21.06 -11.96
N GLY A 604 38.53 -21.59 -12.41
CA GLY A 604 39.11 -21.31 -13.72
C GLY A 604 40.24 -20.28 -13.72
N THR A 605 40.69 -19.89 -14.91
CA THR A 605 41.88 -19.04 -15.13
C THR A 605 41.56 -17.62 -15.59
N GLY A 606 40.28 -17.34 -15.82
CA GLY A 606 39.74 -16.06 -16.27
C GLY A 606 39.79 -14.97 -15.19
N LYS A 607 39.33 -13.78 -15.58
CA LYS A 607 39.35 -12.59 -14.70
C LYS A 607 37.98 -12.32 -14.12
N LEU A 608 37.93 -12.04 -12.82
CA LEU A 608 36.74 -11.56 -12.12
C LEU A 608 36.97 -10.11 -11.71
N TYR A 609 36.28 -9.19 -12.39
CA TYR A 609 36.27 -7.77 -12.07
C TYR A 609 35.06 -7.42 -11.21
N ASN A 610 35.28 -6.73 -10.11
CA ASN A 610 34.24 -6.03 -9.37
C ASN A 610 34.25 -4.55 -9.78
N VAL A 611 33.07 -4.02 -10.10
CA VAL A 611 32.92 -2.62 -10.51
C VAL A 611 32.71 -1.75 -9.28
N ILE A 612 33.61 -0.79 -9.07
CA ILE A 612 33.54 0.17 -7.98
C ILE A 612 33.08 1.52 -8.51
N THR A 613 32.06 2.08 -7.85
CA THR A 613 31.55 3.43 -8.14
C THR A 613 32.11 4.42 -7.14
N PHE A 614 32.95 5.35 -7.59
CA PHE A 614 33.56 6.35 -6.72
C PHE A 614 32.76 7.65 -6.67
N ASN A 615 32.47 8.12 -5.47
CA ASN A 615 31.86 9.41 -5.18
C ASN A 615 32.88 10.33 -4.50
N ALA A 616 33.10 11.50 -5.08
CA ALA A 616 34.05 12.49 -4.57
C ALA A 616 33.67 13.07 -3.19
N ASN A 617 32.39 12.98 -2.80
CA ASN A 617 31.86 13.30 -1.48
C ASN A 617 32.22 14.72 -0.98
N TYR A 618 32.22 15.69 -1.88
CA TYR A 618 32.37 17.12 -1.56
C TYR A 618 31.51 18.05 -2.42
N SER A 619 30.71 17.51 -3.34
CA SER A 619 29.83 18.25 -4.23
C SER A 619 28.39 17.91 -3.91
N ALA A 620 27.50 18.91 -3.94
CA ALA A 620 26.05 18.72 -3.85
C ALA A 620 25.48 17.97 -5.07
N SER A 621 26.22 17.90 -6.18
CA SER A 621 25.92 17.08 -7.36
C SER A 621 27.19 16.36 -7.78
N PRO A 622 27.53 15.24 -7.12
CA PRO A 622 28.78 14.53 -7.38
C PRO A 622 28.73 13.83 -8.74
N VAL A 623 29.80 13.97 -9.52
CA VAL A 623 30.04 13.10 -10.69
C VAL A 623 30.59 11.78 -10.17
N LEU A 624 29.89 10.69 -10.47
CA LEU A 624 30.32 9.33 -10.12
C LEU A 624 31.30 8.81 -11.18
N VAL A 625 32.33 8.08 -10.74
CA VAL A 625 33.31 7.43 -11.63
C VAL A 625 33.28 5.94 -11.40
N GLU A 626 32.89 5.15 -12.42
CA GLU A 626 32.98 3.69 -12.39
C GLU A 626 34.35 3.21 -12.88
N LYS A 627 34.96 2.24 -12.17
CA LYS A 627 36.15 1.51 -12.63
C LYS A 627 36.07 0.03 -12.27
N ASP A 628 36.68 -0.79 -13.10
CA ASP A 628 36.75 -2.25 -12.95
C ASP A 628 38.06 -2.63 -12.22
N PHE A 629 37.98 -3.46 -11.19
CA PHE A 629 39.13 -3.94 -10.40
C PHE A 629 39.08 -5.45 -10.22
N LEU A 630 40.22 -6.13 -10.22
CA LEU A 630 40.27 -7.54 -9.87
C LEU A 630 39.95 -7.70 -8.38
N GLN A 631 39.39 -8.86 -8.03
CA GLN A 631 39.17 -9.19 -6.63
C GLN A 631 40.50 -9.17 -5.84
N GLY A 632 40.54 -8.38 -4.77
CA GLY A 632 41.70 -8.15 -3.93
C GLY A 632 42.57 -6.95 -4.31
N ASP A 633 42.32 -6.28 -5.45
CA ASP A 633 43.08 -5.11 -5.87
C ASP A 633 42.99 -3.97 -4.84
N ALA A 634 44.10 -3.25 -4.67
CA ALA A 634 44.14 -2.05 -3.84
C ALA A 634 43.42 -0.88 -4.53
N LEU A 635 42.70 -0.08 -3.75
CA LEU A 635 41.99 1.09 -4.28
C LEU A 635 42.94 2.26 -4.56
N PRO A 636 42.82 2.93 -5.73
CA PRO A 636 43.64 4.08 -6.10
C PRO A 636 43.30 5.32 -5.26
N SER A 637 44.30 6.14 -4.94
CA SER A 637 44.11 7.37 -4.15
C SER A 637 43.97 8.64 -4.98
N ASP A 638 44.12 8.54 -6.31
CA ASP A 638 44.25 9.65 -7.25
C ASP A 638 43.05 9.80 -8.20
N ILE A 639 41.89 9.24 -7.84
CA ILE A 639 40.65 9.37 -8.65
C ILE A 639 40.12 10.81 -8.66
N PHE A 640 40.19 11.49 -7.52
CA PHE A 640 39.73 12.86 -7.36
C PHE A 640 40.78 13.72 -6.65
N THR A 641 40.72 15.02 -6.89
CA THR A 641 41.51 16.03 -6.17
C THR A 641 40.59 17.10 -5.61
N ARG A 642 40.86 17.61 -4.40
CA ARG A 642 40.10 18.71 -3.77
C ARG A 642 41.08 19.77 -3.27
N SER A 643 41.05 20.96 -3.88
CA SER A 643 41.95 22.07 -3.50
C SER A 643 41.79 22.44 -2.02
N GLY A 644 42.91 22.56 -1.30
CA GLY A 644 42.93 22.86 0.13
C GLY A 644 42.63 21.66 1.05
N TYR A 645 42.54 20.43 0.53
CA TYR A 645 42.26 19.22 1.32
C TYR A 645 43.18 18.05 0.92
N THR A 646 43.47 17.18 1.89
CA THR A 646 44.20 15.93 1.73
C THR A 646 43.22 14.74 1.73
N PHE A 647 43.31 13.87 0.73
CA PHE A 647 42.56 12.61 0.66
C PHE A 647 42.95 11.66 1.79
N GLN A 648 41.97 11.10 2.51
CA GLN A 648 42.16 10.23 3.68
C GLN A 648 41.89 8.75 3.38
N GLY A 649 41.19 8.44 2.29
CA GLY A 649 40.78 7.09 1.93
C GLY A 649 39.35 7.03 1.41
N TRP A 650 38.96 5.81 1.03
CA TRP A 650 37.63 5.45 0.58
C TRP A 650 36.83 4.80 1.71
N TYR A 651 35.54 5.11 1.77
CA TYR A 651 34.62 4.64 2.81
C TYR A 651 33.31 4.15 2.19
N ASP A 652 32.65 3.21 2.86
CA ASP A 652 31.38 2.58 2.44
C ASP A 652 30.13 3.45 2.63
N ALA A 653 30.25 4.60 3.31
CA ALA A 653 29.17 5.54 3.56
C ALA A 653 29.61 7.00 3.32
N PRO A 654 28.67 7.89 2.95
CA PRO A 654 28.96 9.30 2.75
C PRO A 654 29.41 9.97 4.05
N ASP A 655 28.77 9.61 5.18
CA ASP A 655 29.14 10.03 6.53
C ASP A 655 29.27 8.85 7.49
N GLY A 656 30.29 8.89 8.36
CA GLY A 656 30.73 7.70 9.08
C GLY A 656 31.34 6.65 8.14
N GLY A 657 31.08 5.38 8.42
CA GLY A 657 31.48 4.25 7.58
C GLY A 657 32.83 3.61 7.94
N THR A 658 33.08 2.46 7.32
CA THR A 658 34.33 1.71 7.43
C THR A 658 35.25 2.07 6.28
N LYS A 659 36.54 2.24 6.57
CA LYS A 659 37.54 2.48 5.54
C LYS A 659 37.72 1.21 4.70
N VAL A 660 37.64 1.35 3.38
CA VAL A 660 37.84 0.27 2.42
C VAL A 660 39.20 0.49 1.74
N GLU A 661 40.04 -0.54 1.75
CA GLU A 661 41.40 -0.47 1.18
C GLU A 661 41.57 -1.40 -0.02
N THR A 662 40.82 -2.50 -0.07
CA THR A 662 40.86 -3.50 -1.13
C THR A 662 39.48 -3.81 -1.68
N VAL A 663 39.42 -4.22 -2.94
CA VAL A 663 38.17 -4.55 -3.62
C VAL A 663 37.76 -6.00 -3.35
N THR A 664 36.71 -6.21 -2.57
CA THR A 664 36.16 -7.54 -2.29
C THR A 664 34.87 -7.82 -3.03
N GLU A 665 34.06 -6.78 -3.26
CA GLU A 665 32.74 -6.83 -3.90
C GLU A 665 32.41 -5.49 -4.58
N PRO A 666 31.45 -5.47 -5.53
CA PRO A 666 30.99 -4.23 -6.15
C PRO A 666 30.28 -3.36 -5.12
N GLN A 667 30.65 -2.08 -5.07
CA GLN A 667 30.07 -1.14 -4.10
C GLN A 667 30.31 0.31 -4.52
N THR A 668 29.56 1.22 -3.90
CA THR A 668 29.81 2.67 -4.01
C THR A 668 30.70 3.12 -2.87
N LEU A 669 31.81 3.79 -3.19
CA LEU A 669 32.77 4.29 -2.22
C LEU A 669 32.83 5.82 -2.22
N TYR A 670 33.00 6.38 -1.02
CA TYR A 670 32.98 7.83 -0.78
C TYR A 670 34.36 8.30 -0.32
N ALA A 671 34.89 9.32 -0.99
CA ALA A 671 36.17 9.90 -0.62
C ALA A 671 36.07 10.64 0.72
N ARG A 672 37.12 10.56 1.55
CA ARG A 672 37.26 11.42 2.74
C ARG A 672 38.40 12.41 2.63
N TRP A 673 38.16 13.59 3.19
CA TRP A 673 38.99 14.78 3.00
C TRP A 673 39.30 15.43 4.35
N LYS A 674 40.56 15.84 4.54
CA LYS A 674 41.00 16.64 5.69
C LYS A 674 41.53 17.96 5.20
N ALA A 675 41.03 19.09 5.73
CA ALA A 675 41.50 20.41 5.32
C ALA A 675 43.00 20.58 5.63
N VAL A 676 43.73 21.17 4.69
CA VAL A 676 45.13 21.58 4.88
C VAL A 676 45.11 22.90 5.65
N PRO A 677 45.77 23.02 6.82
CA PRO A 677 45.80 24.26 7.59
C PRO A 677 46.45 25.38 6.78
N VAL A 678 45.80 26.54 6.71
CA VAL A 678 46.41 27.76 6.18
C VAL A 678 47.30 28.34 7.29
N PRO A 679 48.59 28.64 7.04
CA PRO A 679 49.43 29.29 8.05
C PRO A 679 48.90 30.70 8.38
N GLU A 680 48.90 31.07 9.66
CA GLU A 680 48.47 32.41 10.10
C GLU A 680 49.40 33.51 9.56
N PRO A 681 48.88 34.68 9.14
CA PRO A 681 49.70 35.80 8.66
C PRO A 681 50.40 36.51 9.82
N ASP A 682 51.67 36.90 9.62
CA ASP A 682 52.46 37.72 10.55
C ASP A 682 51.86 39.14 10.73
N PRO A 683 51.99 39.78 11.91
CA PRO A 683 51.38 41.09 12.20
C PRO A 683 52.08 42.27 11.48
N GLU A 684 51.29 43.21 10.93
CA GLU A 684 51.78 44.44 10.28
C GLU A 684 52.31 45.51 11.28
N PRO A 685 53.35 46.29 10.92
CA PRO A 685 53.89 47.36 11.75
C PRO A 685 53.04 48.64 11.76
N ALA A 686 53.03 49.36 12.89
CA ALA A 686 52.25 50.57 13.12
C ALA A 686 52.70 51.78 12.26
N PRO A 687 51.79 52.72 11.90
CA PRO A 687 52.10 53.86 11.03
C PRO A 687 53.00 54.92 11.70
N THR A 688 53.96 55.45 10.94
CA THR A 688 54.83 56.58 11.33
C THR A 688 54.13 57.93 11.09
N ILE A 689 54.27 58.86 12.06
CA ILE A 689 53.64 60.20 12.06
C ILE A 689 54.65 61.24 11.56
N TYR A 690 54.23 62.18 10.70
CA TYR A 690 55.03 63.29 10.18
C TYR A 690 54.41 64.65 10.55
N TYR A 691 55.24 65.69 10.65
CA TYR A 691 54.85 67.09 10.86
C TYR A 691 55.60 68.01 9.88
N THR A 692 55.07 69.19 9.60
CA THR A 692 55.61 70.11 8.59
C THR A 692 56.51 71.18 9.22
N VAL A 693 57.71 71.39 8.67
CA VAL A 693 58.57 72.53 8.98
C VAL A 693 58.56 73.51 7.81
N THR A 694 58.19 74.77 8.06
CA THR A 694 58.09 75.81 7.04
C THR A 694 59.25 76.80 7.11
N LEU A 695 60.03 76.89 6.04
CA LEU A 695 61.03 77.95 5.88
C LEU A 695 60.41 79.13 5.10
N PRO A 696 60.22 80.31 5.72
CA PRO A 696 59.64 81.45 5.02
C PRO A 696 60.63 82.06 4.01
N PHE A 697 60.09 82.66 2.96
CA PHE A 697 60.89 83.50 2.08
C PHE A 697 61.25 84.81 2.80
N VAL A 698 62.53 85.17 2.82
CA VAL A 698 63.04 86.39 3.47
C VAL A 698 63.83 87.20 2.45
N GLU A 699 63.48 88.47 2.27
CA GLU A 699 64.20 89.36 1.36
C GLU A 699 65.65 89.55 1.82
N GLY A 700 66.61 89.34 0.93
CA GLY A 700 68.05 89.46 1.23
C GLY A 700 68.69 88.23 1.87
N ALA A 701 67.96 87.12 2.03
CA ALA A 701 68.49 85.86 2.54
C ALA A 701 67.96 84.65 1.76
N ALA A 702 68.84 83.72 1.41
CA ALA A 702 68.48 82.43 0.81
C ALA A 702 68.70 81.30 1.83
N THR A 703 67.76 80.34 1.87
CA THR A 703 67.91 79.11 2.66
C THR A 703 68.22 77.90 1.79
N ASP A 704 68.92 76.91 2.36
CA ASP A 704 69.11 75.59 1.78
C ASP A 704 68.72 74.51 2.82
N PRO A 705 67.62 73.75 2.62
CA PRO A 705 66.80 73.75 1.41
C PRO A 705 66.00 75.06 1.25
N VAL A 706 65.56 75.33 0.02
CA VAL A 706 64.89 76.59 -0.36
C VAL A 706 63.66 76.85 0.50
N ALA A 707 63.26 78.11 0.67
CA ALA A 707 62.03 78.44 1.39
C ALA A 707 60.83 77.61 0.89
N GLY A 708 60.08 77.00 1.80
CA GLY A 708 59.02 76.03 1.53
C GLY A 708 58.68 75.14 2.72
N ASP A 709 57.73 74.23 2.52
CA ASP A 709 57.22 73.30 3.53
C ASP A 709 57.88 71.92 3.40
N TYR A 710 58.27 71.33 4.53
CA TYR A 710 58.99 70.05 4.58
C TYR A 710 58.36 69.08 5.57
N ASP A 711 57.98 67.89 5.12
CA ASP A 711 57.51 66.82 5.99
C ASP A 711 58.69 66.18 6.73
N VAL A 712 58.58 66.15 8.06
CA VAL A 712 59.61 65.66 8.98
C VAL A 712 58.98 64.66 9.92
N GLU A 713 59.56 63.47 9.99
CA GLU A 713 59.07 62.42 10.89
C GLU A 713 59.05 62.90 12.34
N SER A 714 58.00 62.56 13.08
CA SER A 714 57.82 62.90 14.49
C SER A 714 59.08 62.51 15.29
N TRP A 715 59.57 63.46 16.09
CA TRP A 715 60.81 63.42 16.87
C TRP A 715 62.12 63.57 16.09
N SER A 716 62.10 63.64 14.76
CA SER A 716 63.29 63.91 13.94
C SER A 716 63.73 65.37 14.00
N THR A 717 64.88 65.66 13.40
CA THR A 717 65.49 67.01 13.35
C THR A 717 65.55 67.49 11.91
N PHE A 718 64.98 68.66 11.65
CA PHE A 718 65.11 69.35 10.37
C PHE A 718 66.34 70.25 10.36
N ARG A 719 67.02 70.33 9.22
CA ARG A 719 68.27 71.06 9.04
C ARG A 719 68.16 71.99 7.84
N PHE A 720 68.64 73.22 8.00
CA PHE A 720 68.82 74.14 6.88
C PHE A 720 70.04 75.07 7.09
N TYR A 721 70.49 75.70 6.01
CA TYR A 721 71.53 76.73 6.00
C TYR A 721 70.93 78.05 5.58
N LEU A 722 71.47 79.17 6.05
CA LEU A 722 71.05 80.52 5.67
C LEU A 722 72.26 81.30 5.15
N THR A 723 72.12 81.87 3.96
CA THR A 723 73.13 82.71 3.31
C THR A 723 72.54 84.08 3.03
N LEU A 724 73.24 85.16 3.42
CA LEU A 724 72.80 86.52 3.14
C LEU A 724 73.28 86.97 1.75
N ASP A 725 72.42 87.69 1.05
CA ASP A 725 72.79 88.34 -0.21
C ASP A 725 73.86 89.41 0.03
N SER A 726 74.67 89.69 -1.00
CA SER A 726 75.78 90.64 -0.91
C SER A 726 75.40 92.05 -0.42
N ALA A 727 74.16 92.50 -0.66
CA ALA A 727 73.65 93.78 -0.15
C ALA A 727 73.42 93.79 1.37
N TYR A 728 73.39 92.63 2.01
CA TYR A 728 73.10 92.43 3.43
C TYR A 728 74.27 91.79 4.19
N SER A 729 75.46 91.66 3.59
CA SER A 729 76.58 90.87 4.14
C SER A 729 77.14 91.37 5.48
N GLU A 730 76.83 92.60 5.90
CA GLU A 730 77.18 93.13 7.22
C GLU A 730 76.09 92.88 8.30
N SER A 731 74.95 92.31 7.91
CA SER A 731 73.84 92.01 8.83
C SER A 731 74.12 90.74 9.66
N GLN A 732 73.63 90.71 10.90
CA GLN A 732 73.63 89.50 11.73
C GLN A 732 72.22 88.90 11.77
N PRO A 733 71.96 87.75 11.13
CA PRO A 733 70.62 87.18 11.08
C PRO A 733 70.23 86.61 12.45
N ILE A 734 69.02 86.93 12.91
CA ILE A 734 68.39 86.31 14.08
C ILE A 734 67.31 85.37 13.55
N VAL A 735 67.46 84.08 13.83
CA VAL A 735 66.54 83.04 13.36
C VAL A 735 65.75 82.51 14.54
N THR A 736 64.42 82.55 14.47
CA THR A 736 63.52 82.04 15.50
C THR A 736 62.46 81.10 14.93
N THR A 737 62.01 80.12 15.70
CA THR A 737 60.87 79.25 15.36
C THR A 737 59.56 79.80 15.97
N ASP A 738 58.42 79.37 15.45
CA ASP A 738 57.09 79.69 16.02
C ASP A 738 56.90 79.14 17.45
N ARG A 739 57.67 78.12 17.81
CA ARG A 739 57.83 77.57 19.17
C ARG A 739 58.56 78.52 20.13
N GLY A 740 59.04 79.66 19.64
CA GLY A 740 59.76 80.67 20.42
C GLY A 740 61.24 80.35 20.64
N GLU A 741 61.81 79.39 19.91
CA GLU A 741 63.23 79.04 20.04
C GLU A 741 64.08 79.97 19.18
N THR A 742 65.19 80.49 19.70
CA THR A 742 66.20 81.18 18.88
C THR A 742 67.26 80.19 18.43
N LEU A 743 67.43 80.03 17.11
CA LEU A 743 68.38 79.12 16.52
C LEU A 743 69.70 79.85 16.23
N VAL A 744 70.81 79.20 16.62
CA VAL A 744 72.17 79.67 16.33
C VAL A 744 72.80 78.69 15.34
N PRO A 745 73.49 79.15 14.28
CA PRO A 745 74.11 78.25 13.34
C PRO A 745 75.17 77.43 14.04
N ARG A 746 75.16 76.12 13.80
CA ARG A 746 76.09 75.18 14.40
C ARG A 746 77.51 75.52 13.94
N THR A 747 78.43 75.68 14.90
CA THR A 747 79.80 76.16 14.64
C THR A 747 80.62 75.28 13.71
N SER A 748 80.28 73.99 13.56
CA SER A 748 81.01 73.05 12.70
C SER A 748 80.81 73.29 11.21
N ASP A 749 79.61 73.69 10.79
CA ASP A 749 79.20 73.70 9.38
C ASP A 749 78.24 74.83 9.02
N GLY A 750 77.81 75.65 9.98
CA GLY A 750 76.89 76.76 9.77
C GLY A 750 75.41 76.37 9.72
N ALA A 751 75.05 75.11 10.01
CA ALA A 751 73.67 74.63 9.90
C ALA A 751 72.78 75.10 11.06
N TYR A 752 71.56 75.54 10.74
CA TYR A 752 70.47 75.72 11.68
C TYR A 752 69.70 74.40 11.82
N LEU A 753 69.33 74.05 13.06
CA LEU A 753 68.67 72.78 13.38
C LEU A 753 67.37 73.01 14.15
N VAL A 754 66.24 72.65 13.54
CA VAL A 754 64.94 72.53 14.23
C VAL A 754 64.85 71.12 14.80
N LYS A 755 65.21 70.96 16.08
CA LYS A 755 65.26 69.65 16.73
C LYS A 755 63.89 69.23 17.26
N TYR A 756 63.68 67.92 17.34
CA TYR A 756 62.49 67.30 17.95
C TYR A 756 61.20 67.84 17.35
N VAL A 757 61.06 67.73 16.04
CA VAL A 757 59.85 68.13 15.32
C VAL A 757 58.72 67.20 15.74
N ARG A 758 57.78 67.72 16.53
CA ARG A 758 56.68 66.96 17.15
C ARG A 758 55.31 67.61 16.99
N THR A 759 55.30 68.71 16.24
CA THR A 759 54.20 69.55 15.78
C THR A 759 54.73 70.27 14.54
N ASP A 760 53.85 70.93 13.78
CA ASP A 760 54.31 71.83 12.72
C ASP A 760 55.12 73.00 13.33
N VAL A 761 56.14 73.50 12.62
CA VAL A 761 57.12 74.51 13.09
C VAL A 761 57.51 75.53 12.03
#